data_AF-A0A9C9MZX3-F1
#
_entry.id   AF-A0A9C9MZX3-F1
#
_cell.length_a   1.000
_cell.length_b   1.000
_cell.length_c   1.000
_cell.angle_alpha   90.00
_cell.angle_beta   90.00
_cell.angle_gamma   90.00
#
_symmetry.space_group_name_H-M   'P 1'
#
loop_
_entity.id
_entity.type
_entity.pdbx_description
1 polymer ?
#
loop_
_entity_poly.entity_id
_entity_poly.type
_entity_poly.pdbx_seq_one_letter_code
_entity_poly.pdbx_strand_id
1 'polypeptide(L)'
;YLPAFQATVQEGQAYSVMGAYNRTNSEACCASETLLQQVLREEWGFDGYVVSDCGAISDIYKHHKLVETAAEASALAVQHGCDLNCGETYAFLVEAHQKGLISEAIIDRSVKRLFKARFLLGMFDPFEDVPFNAIPYAVVNSPAHQALALETARESMVLLKNEGVLPLDRASIGSIAVIGPKADDELVLRGNYFGDPAQASTLFAGIRERAGEGIKVQYAPGCDLTTDSKALFAEAVSLAEASDVAVVVLGLSQLFEGEEGQEEGNQPDERSHGDRTSLALPGMQEELLEAIHDTGKPVILVLLNGSAVAINWAQANLPAILEAWYPGQAGGLAVGDVLFGDYNPAGRLPVTFYQGEDDLPAFEDYAMQGRTYRYFEGKCLYPFGYGLSYSSFVYEKLRLMAPQLQKDETQLVEFTVRNTSELGGYEVAQVYVSDVEASVPVPHYTLVGFEKVYLRPGEAKTLKFEITPDQLACFTDDGAPFVEPGEFKVFVGGHAPAVNGAVAELTPLLSVPFDVVDQLVEQKMLFSGEEQGLTDLPYLLYQPEGAASNPGETYPLLVFLHGMGERGTDLCSIRIHGLPKVIENGGSFPFFVASPQCPQSTVWSEITASVHALIDGICSSHPIDPDRIWITGLSLGGFGTWQMLVDYPDTFAAAAPICGGLMDAHYQPSILKKIINIPIWNFHGDADSVVTVAYSDHLVEQLREYGGKIRYTRYPGVDHDSWTETYDNPALYQWLMSKKRTD
;
A
#
# COMPACT_ATOMS: atom_id res chain seq x y z
N TYR A 1 -3.17 14.36 -10.99
CA TYR A 1 -4.60 14.13 -11.31
C TYR A 1 -4.82 12.99 -12.31
N LEU A 2 -4.10 12.96 -13.44
CA LEU A 2 -4.37 12.02 -14.55
C LEU A 2 -4.16 10.50 -14.32
N PRO A 3 -3.29 10.01 -13.42
CA PRO A 3 -2.99 8.56 -13.35
C PRO A 3 -4.20 7.64 -13.19
N ALA A 4 -5.22 8.05 -12.42
CA ALA A 4 -6.44 7.24 -12.26
C ALA A 4 -7.22 7.10 -13.59
N PHE A 5 -7.28 8.18 -14.39
CA PHE A 5 -7.93 8.13 -15.71
C PHE A 5 -7.13 7.24 -16.67
N GLN A 6 -5.81 7.34 -16.66
CA GLN A 6 -4.94 6.47 -17.46
C GLN A 6 -5.19 5.00 -17.15
N ALA A 7 -5.22 4.64 -15.86
CA ALA A 7 -5.50 3.26 -15.43
C ALA A 7 -6.88 2.79 -15.90
N THR A 8 -7.94 3.63 -15.81
CA THR A 8 -9.27 3.25 -16.31
C THR A 8 -9.29 2.99 -17.82
N VAL A 9 -8.45 3.67 -18.60
CA VAL A 9 -8.36 3.51 -20.05
C VAL A 9 -7.51 2.29 -20.42
N GLN A 10 -6.29 2.21 -19.89
CA GLN A 10 -5.30 1.21 -20.30
C GLN A 10 -5.51 -0.15 -19.63
N GLU A 11 -5.86 -0.16 -18.35
CA GLU A 11 -6.07 -1.39 -17.56
C GLU A 11 -7.56 -1.73 -17.47
N GLY A 12 -8.40 -0.74 -17.13
CA GLY A 12 -9.84 -0.90 -16.99
C GLY A 12 -10.59 -1.04 -18.31
N GLN A 13 -9.93 -0.76 -19.44
CA GLN A 13 -10.48 -0.83 -20.80
C GLN A 13 -11.80 -0.08 -20.94
N ALA A 14 -11.93 1.08 -20.27
CA ALA A 14 -13.09 1.94 -20.38
C ALA A 14 -13.42 2.21 -21.85
N TYR A 15 -14.69 2.09 -22.23
CA TYR A 15 -15.14 2.32 -23.62
C TYR A 15 -15.74 3.70 -23.84
N SER A 16 -16.03 4.42 -22.75
CA SER A 16 -16.49 5.81 -22.78
C SER A 16 -15.77 6.62 -21.71
N VAL A 17 -15.44 7.86 -22.06
CA VAL A 17 -14.87 8.86 -21.14
C VAL A 17 -15.76 10.09 -21.19
N MET A 18 -16.10 10.64 -20.04
CA MET A 18 -16.88 11.88 -19.93
C MET A 18 -15.93 13.07 -19.81
N GLY A 19 -16.09 14.07 -20.67
CA GLY A 19 -15.40 15.35 -20.52
C GLY A 19 -16.02 16.16 -19.39
N ALA A 20 -15.20 16.80 -18.56
CA ALA A 20 -15.66 17.58 -17.41
C ALA A 20 -16.21 18.98 -17.77
N TYR A 21 -16.95 19.58 -16.85
CA TYR A 21 -17.45 20.96 -16.94
C TYR A 21 -16.32 22.01 -16.96
N ASN A 22 -15.29 21.85 -16.12
CA ASN A 22 -14.34 22.92 -15.84
C ASN A 22 -13.39 23.23 -17.01
N ARG A 23 -12.62 24.31 -16.84
CA ARG A 23 -11.46 24.61 -17.68
C ARG A 23 -10.18 24.12 -17.01
N THR A 24 -9.22 23.69 -17.84
CA THR A 24 -7.86 23.36 -17.42
C THR A 24 -6.89 24.01 -18.41
N ASN A 25 -5.90 24.75 -17.91
CA ASN A 25 -4.91 25.45 -18.75
C ASN A 25 -5.53 26.28 -19.89
N SER A 26 -6.61 27.00 -19.55
CA SER A 26 -7.43 27.82 -20.46
C SER A 26 -8.32 27.07 -21.46
N GLU A 27 -8.20 25.76 -21.61
CA GLU A 27 -9.06 24.92 -22.46
C GLU A 27 -10.29 24.45 -21.70
N ALA A 28 -11.46 24.36 -22.36
CA ALA A 28 -12.60 23.65 -21.78
C ALA A 28 -12.35 22.14 -21.87
N CYS A 29 -12.50 21.39 -20.78
CA CYS A 29 -12.17 19.96 -20.76
C CYS A 29 -12.92 19.15 -21.84
N CYS A 30 -14.21 19.45 -22.07
CA CYS A 30 -15.01 18.84 -23.15
C CYS A 30 -14.61 19.24 -24.58
N ALA A 31 -13.67 20.16 -24.75
CA ALA A 31 -13.17 20.61 -26.05
C ALA A 31 -11.65 20.86 -26.00
N SER A 32 -10.95 20.09 -25.16
CA SER A 32 -9.51 20.24 -24.95
C SER A 32 -8.76 19.38 -25.97
N GLU A 33 -7.92 20.00 -26.79
CA GLU A 33 -7.05 19.26 -27.72
C GLU A 33 -5.99 18.48 -26.92
N THR A 34 -5.45 19.13 -25.88
CA THR A 34 -4.45 18.54 -24.98
C THR A 34 -4.99 17.29 -24.30
N LEU A 35 -6.13 17.38 -23.61
CA LEU A 35 -6.66 16.24 -22.83
C LEU A 35 -7.29 15.16 -23.72
N LEU A 36 -8.09 15.54 -24.71
CA LEU A 36 -8.90 14.58 -25.47
C LEU A 36 -8.21 14.01 -26.71
N GLN A 37 -7.28 14.74 -27.34
CA GLN A 37 -6.51 14.21 -28.46
C GLN A 37 -5.14 13.71 -27.99
N GLN A 38 -4.28 14.60 -27.51
CA GLN A 38 -2.88 14.28 -27.22
C GLN A 38 -2.79 13.22 -26.10
N VAL A 39 -3.31 13.51 -24.91
CA VAL A 39 -3.23 12.59 -23.78
C VAL A 39 -4.12 11.35 -24.00
N LEU A 40 -5.44 11.53 -24.15
CA LEU A 40 -6.37 10.40 -24.15
C LEU A 40 -6.21 9.48 -25.38
N ARG A 41 -6.05 10.04 -26.59
CA ARG A 41 -6.03 9.24 -27.84
C ARG A 41 -4.63 8.87 -28.28
N GLU A 42 -3.69 9.81 -28.28
CA GLU A 42 -2.35 9.59 -28.82
C GLU A 42 -1.44 8.89 -27.80
N GLU A 43 -1.35 9.40 -26.57
CA GLU A 43 -0.51 8.82 -25.52
C GLU A 43 -1.12 7.54 -24.92
N TRP A 44 -2.41 7.58 -24.54
CA TRP A 44 -3.04 6.43 -23.87
C TRP A 44 -3.67 5.41 -24.83
N GLY A 45 -3.85 5.77 -26.10
CA GLY A 45 -4.36 4.85 -27.12
C GLY A 45 -5.87 4.54 -27.01
N PHE A 46 -6.67 5.44 -26.43
CA PHE A 46 -8.12 5.23 -26.27
C PHE A 46 -8.85 5.07 -27.62
N ASP A 47 -9.59 3.97 -27.82
CA ASP A 47 -10.36 3.66 -29.04
C ASP A 47 -11.89 3.70 -28.83
N GLY A 48 -12.34 4.20 -27.67
CA GLY A 48 -13.77 4.38 -27.34
C GLY A 48 -14.36 5.69 -27.88
N TYR A 49 -15.41 6.20 -27.24
CA TYR A 49 -16.02 7.50 -27.57
C TYR A 49 -16.02 8.44 -26.37
N VAL A 50 -15.96 9.74 -26.62
CA VAL A 50 -16.06 10.77 -25.57
C VAL A 50 -17.47 11.33 -25.54
N VAL A 51 -18.06 11.42 -24.36
CA VAL A 51 -19.32 12.11 -24.10
C VAL A 51 -19.06 13.39 -23.31
N SER A 52 -19.76 14.48 -23.59
CA SER A 52 -19.69 15.67 -22.73
C SER A 52 -20.49 15.45 -21.45
N ASP A 53 -20.10 16.14 -20.37
CA ASP A 53 -21.05 16.38 -19.29
C ASP A 53 -22.27 17.17 -19.77
N CYS A 54 -23.34 17.16 -18.98
CA CYS A 54 -24.65 17.68 -19.36
C CYS A 54 -24.68 19.21 -19.35
N GLY A 55 -24.58 19.82 -20.53
CA GLY A 55 -24.52 21.28 -20.68
C GLY A 55 -23.10 21.84 -20.85
N ALA A 56 -22.05 21.03 -20.66
CA ALA A 56 -20.65 21.45 -20.74
C ALA A 56 -20.28 22.06 -22.11
N ILE A 57 -20.86 21.57 -23.21
CA ILE A 57 -20.66 22.18 -24.54
C ILE A 57 -21.25 23.58 -24.62
N SER A 58 -22.38 23.82 -23.94
CA SER A 58 -23.00 25.15 -23.93
C SER A 58 -22.21 26.14 -23.08
N ASP A 59 -21.55 25.67 -22.03
CA ASP A 59 -20.73 26.49 -21.15
C ASP A 59 -19.53 27.11 -21.87
N ILE A 60 -18.99 26.42 -22.88
CA ILE A 60 -17.89 26.93 -23.74
C ILE A 60 -18.16 28.35 -24.25
N TYR A 61 -19.39 28.65 -24.69
CA TYR A 61 -19.76 29.97 -25.21
C TYR A 61 -20.58 30.81 -24.21
N LYS A 62 -21.37 30.17 -23.33
CA LYS A 62 -22.22 30.89 -22.37
C LYS A 62 -21.45 31.40 -21.17
N HIS A 63 -20.51 30.64 -20.62
CA HIS A 63 -19.88 30.93 -19.33
C HIS A 63 -18.36 31.04 -19.43
N HIS A 64 -17.70 30.10 -20.11
CA HIS A 64 -16.25 30.14 -20.34
C HIS A 64 -15.82 31.25 -21.30
N LYS A 65 -16.74 31.67 -22.20
CA LYS A 65 -16.51 32.70 -23.22
C LYS A 65 -15.29 32.42 -24.12
N LEU A 66 -15.04 31.15 -24.43
CA LEU A 66 -13.94 30.75 -25.33
C LEU A 66 -14.27 31.03 -26.80
N VAL A 67 -15.56 30.99 -27.14
CA VAL A 67 -16.11 31.30 -28.46
C VAL A 67 -17.41 32.09 -28.31
N GLU A 68 -17.90 32.70 -29.39
CA GLU A 68 -19.05 33.61 -29.33
C GLU A 68 -20.39 32.88 -29.49
N THR A 69 -20.41 31.75 -30.20
CA THR A 69 -21.65 31.10 -30.64
C THR A 69 -21.72 29.60 -30.34
N ALA A 70 -22.94 29.08 -30.28
CA ALA A 70 -23.20 27.64 -30.16
C ALA A 70 -22.64 26.81 -31.32
N ALA A 71 -22.62 27.37 -32.54
CA ALA A 71 -22.04 26.73 -33.72
C ALA A 71 -20.52 26.58 -33.60
N GLU A 72 -19.81 27.62 -33.12
CA GLU A 72 -18.38 27.56 -32.85
C GLU A 72 -18.06 26.57 -31.73
N ALA A 73 -18.85 26.57 -30.64
CA ALA A 73 -18.65 25.63 -29.53
C ALA A 73 -18.84 24.17 -29.99
N SER A 74 -19.85 23.90 -30.82
CA SER A 74 -20.10 22.58 -31.39
C SER A 74 -18.95 22.13 -32.31
N ALA A 75 -18.48 23.02 -33.18
CA ALA A 75 -17.35 22.72 -34.06
C ALA A 75 -16.10 22.39 -33.26
N LEU A 76 -15.76 23.24 -32.28
CA LEU A 76 -14.57 23.09 -31.43
C LEU A 76 -14.58 21.74 -30.68
N ALA A 77 -15.69 21.42 -30.01
CA ALA A 77 -15.82 20.20 -29.24
C ALA A 77 -15.70 18.93 -30.10
N VAL A 78 -16.41 18.86 -31.23
CA VAL A 78 -16.32 17.69 -32.11
C VAL A 78 -14.95 17.58 -32.76
N GLN A 79 -14.31 18.70 -33.14
CA GLN A 79 -12.94 18.69 -33.68
C GLN A 79 -11.96 18.06 -32.71
N HIS A 80 -11.98 18.51 -31.45
CA HIS A 80 -11.09 18.04 -30.39
C HIS A 80 -11.55 16.70 -29.78
N GLY A 81 -12.60 16.08 -30.32
CA GLY A 81 -12.91 14.67 -30.11
C GLY A 81 -13.96 14.36 -29.08
N CYS A 82 -14.76 15.34 -28.65
CA CYS A 82 -16.01 15.08 -27.94
C CYS A 82 -17.06 14.57 -28.93
N ASP A 83 -17.34 13.28 -28.91
CA ASP A 83 -18.13 12.60 -29.93
C ASP A 83 -19.65 12.74 -29.69
N LEU A 84 -20.08 12.71 -28.42
CA LEU A 84 -21.48 12.78 -28.00
C LEU A 84 -21.71 13.97 -27.06
N ASN A 85 -22.78 14.71 -27.28
CA ASN A 85 -23.17 15.82 -26.42
C ASN A 85 -24.31 15.38 -25.48
N CYS A 86 -24.08 15.39 -24.16
CA CYS A 86 -25.17 15.43 -23.20
C CYS A 86 -25.75 16.86 -23.19
N GLY A 87 -26.80 17.07 -23.99
CA GLY A 87 -27.41 18.39 -24.16
C GLY A 87 -27.81 18.66 -25.60
N GLU A 88 -28.14 19.91 -25.90
CA GLU A 88 -28.76 20.28 -27.17
C GLU A 88 -27.82 21.01 -28.14
N THR A 89 -26.62 21.42 -27.70
CA THR A 89 -25.75 22.33 -28.47
C THR A 89 -25.32 21.74 -29.82
N TYR A 90 -25.19 20.42 -29.95
CA TYR A 90 -24.81 19.79 -31.23
C TYR A 90 -25.88 19.90 -32.33
N ALA A 91 -27.10 20.36 -32.01
CA ALA A 91 -28.08 20.77 -33.02
C ALA A 91 -27.54 21.87 -33.97
N PHE A 92 -26.52 22.63 -33.55
CA PHE A 92 -25.87 23.68 -34.34
C PHE A 92 -24.70 23.19 -35.22
N LEU A 93 -24.40 21.88 -35.27
CA LEU A 93 -23.34 21.35 -36.14
C LEU A 93 -23.61 21.58 -37.64
N VAL A 94 -24.88 21.58 -38.06
CA VAL A 94 -25.26 21.89 -39.45
C VAL A 94 -24.91 23.34 -39.79
N GLU A 95 -25.23 24.27 -38.90
CA GLU A 95 -24.85 25.68 -39.06
C GLU A 95 -23.32 25.84 -39.08
N ALA A 96 -22.63 25.15 -38.17
CA ALA A 96 -21.18 25.17 -38.11
C ALA A 96 -20.54 24.69 -39.42
N HIS A 97 -21.06 23.61 -40.01
CA HIS A 97 -20.62 23.11 -41.29
C HIS A 97 -20.91 24.11 -42.44
N GLN A 98 -22.10 24.69 -42.48
CA GLN A 98 -22.46 25.71 -43.48
C GLN A 98 -21.57 26.96 -43.41
N LYS A 99 -21.10 27.32 -42.21
CA LYS A 99 -20.14 28.42 -41.97
C LYS A 99 -18.68 28.02 -42.26
N GLY A 100 -18.41 26.76 -42.62
CA GLY A 100 -17.07 26.25 -42.85
C GLY A 100 -16.24 26.07 -41.57
N LEU A 101 -16.88 26.06 -40.39
CA LEU A 101 -16.21 25.88 -39.11
C LEU A 101 -15.79 24.43 -38.89
N ILE A 102 -16.49 23.45 -39.47
CA ILE A 102 -16.20 22.01 -39.35
C ILE A 102 -16.49 21.27 -40.68
N SER A 103 -15.71 20.22 -40.97
CA SER A 103 -15.93 19.37 -42.15
C SER A 103 -16.83 18.18 -41.85
N GLU A 104 -17.55 17.69 -42.86
CA GLU A 104 -18.37 16.48 -42.78
C GLU A 104 -17.53 15.26 -42.35
N ALA A 105 -16.28 15.17 -42.82
CA ALA A 105 -15.36 14.08 -42.46
C ALA A 105 -15.06 14.00 -40.95
N ILE A 106 -14.99 15.14 -40.26
CA ILE A 106 -14.79 15.19 -38.80
C ILE A 106 -16.06 14.73 -38.07
N ILE A 107 -17.24 15.12 -38.56
CA ILE A 107 -18.52 14.67 -38.02
C ILE A 107 -18.66 13.15 -38.21
N ASP A 108 -18.36 12.63 -39.40
CA ASP A 108 -18.38 11.20 -39.73
C ASP A 108 -17.51 10.36 -38.80
N ARG A 109 -16.35 10.89 -38.37
CA ARG A 109 -15.48 10.21 -37.40
C ARG A 109 -16.23 9.92 -36.10
N SER A 110 -16.90 10.92 -35.53
CA SER A 110 -17.65 10.77 -34.28
C SER A 110 -18.87 9.88 -34.46
N VAL A 111 -19.60 10.00 -35.58
CA VAL A 111 -20.71 9.09 -35.91
C VAL A 111 -20.24 7.63 -35.95
N LYS A 112 -19.11 7.34 -36.62
CA LYS A 112 -18.56 5.98 -36.70
C LYS A 112 -18.22 5.41 -35.32
N ARG A 113 -17.61 6.19 -34.43
CA ARG A 113 -17.30 5.77 -33.05
C ARG A 113 -18.57 5.43 -32.26
N LEU A 114 -19.59 6.30 -32.33
CA LEU A 114 -20.86 6.08 -31.64
C LEU A 114 -21.62 4.86 -32.18
N PHE A 115 -21.65 4.67 -33.50
CA PHE A 115 -22.28 3.49 -34.08
C PHE A 115 -21.50 2.21 -33.76
N LYS A 116 -20.16 2.25 -33.75
CA LYS A 116 -19.33 1.12 -33.30
C LYS A 116 -19.72 0.69 -31.89
N ALA A 117 -19.87 1.63 -30.95
CA ALA A 117 -20.35 1.33 -29.60
C ALA A 117 -21.72 0.62 -29.61
N ARG A 118 -22.67 1.10 -30.41
CA ARG A 118 -24.01 0.48 -30.55
C ARG A 118 -23.95 -0.92 -31.16
N PHE A 119 -23.07 -1.16 -32.14
CA PHE A 119 -22.83 -2.49 -32.69
C PHE A 119 -22.23 -3.44 -31.64
N LEU A 120 -21.25 -2.98 -30.86
CA LEU A 120 -20.65 -3.79 -29.79
C LEU A 120 -21.66 -4.18 -28.69
N LEU A 121 -22.66 -3.33 -28.44
CA LEU A 121 -23.77 -3.62 -27.53
C LEU A 121 -24.84 -4.56 -28.15
N GLY A 122 -24.67 -4.99 -29.40
CA GLY A 122 -25.60 -5.88 -30.08
C GLY A 122 -26.93 -5.23 -30.46
N MET A 123 -27.03 -3.90 -30.49
CA MET A 123 -28.30 -3.19 -30.76
C MET A 123 -28.88 -3.44 -32.15
N PHE A 124 -28.09 -4.04 -33.05
CA PHE A 124 -28.48 -4.37 -34.42
C PHE A 124 -28.53 -5.89 -34.69
N ASP A 125 -28.22 -6.70 -33.68
CA ASP A 125 -28.16 -8.16 -33.78
C ASP A 125 -29.51 -8.80 -33.40
N PRO A 126 -29.77 -10.06 -33.82
CA PRO A 126 -30.93 -10.81 -33.36
C PRO A 126 -30.98 -10.91 -31.83
N PHE A 127 -32.19 -10.92 -31.26
CA PHE A 127 -32.39 -10.88 -29.80
C PHE A 127 -31.65 -12.02 -29.07
N GLU A 128 -31.65 -13.21 -29.66
CA GLU A 128 -31.03 -14.44 -29.16
C GLU A 128 -29.49 -14.37 -29.14
N ASP A 129 -28.89 -13.51 -29.95
CA ASP A 129 -27.43 -13.39 -30.08
C ASP A 129 -26.83 -12.37 -29.11
N VAL A 130 -27.68 -11.50 -28.50
CA VAL A 130 -27.23 -10.46 -27.56
C VAL A 130 -27.21 -11.01 -26.12
N PRO A 131 -26.04 -11.19 -25.48
CA PRO A 131 -25.94 -11.86 -24.18
C PRO A 131 -26.73 -11.16 -23.07
N PHE A 132 -26.82 -9.83 -23.13
CA PHE A 132 -27.46 -9.02 -22.09
C PHE A 132 -28.99 -9.15 -22.07
N ASN A 133 -29.61 -9.55 -23.19
CA ASN A 133 -31.07 -9.72 -23.30
C ASN A 133 -31.60 -10.86 -22.42
N ALA A 134 -30.74 -11.83 -22.08
CA ALA A 134 -31.11 -12.97 -21.26
C ALA A 134 -31.10 -12.67 -19.75
N ILE A 135 -30.63 -11.49 -19.32
CA ILE A 135 -30.60 -11.10 -17.91
C ILE A 135 -32.04 -10.82 -17.43
N PRO A 136 -32.61 -11.65 -16.53
CA PRO A 136 -34.01 -11.48 -16.14
C PRO A 136 -34.15 -10.36 -15.11
N TYR A 137 -35.29 -9.67 -15.11
CA TYR A 137 -35.59 -8.63 -14.12
C TYR A 137 -35.49 -9.12 -12.65
N ALA A 138 -35.66 -10.42 -12.42
CA ALA A 138 -35.53 -11.05 -11.10
C ALA A 138 -34.12 -10.93 -10.47
N VAL A 139 -33.08 -10.54 -11.23
CA VAL A 139 -31.76 -10.25 -10.64
C VAL A 139 -31.72 -8.91 -9.91
N VAL A 140 -32.59 -7.96 -10.28
CA VAL A 140 -32.65 -6.63 -9.67
C VAL A 140 -33.02 -6.77 -8.20
N ASN A 141 -32.16 -6.26 -7.32
CA ASN A 141 -32.26 -6.40 -5.86
C ASN A 141 -32.51 -7.85 -5.39
N SER A 142 -31.90 -8.83 -6.06
CA SER A 142 -31.94 -10.24 -5.64
C SER A 142 -31.33 -10.43 -4.24
N PRO A 143 -31.61 -11.54 -3.53
CA PRO A 143 -31.01 -11.83 -2.23
C PRO A 143 -29.48 -11.77 -2.23
N ALA A 144 -28.83 -12.12 -3.34
CA ALA A 144 -27.38 -12.00 -3.48
C ALA A 144 -26.90 -10.54 -3.51
N HIS A 145 -27.62 -9.65 -4.21
CA HIS A 145 -27.31 -8.21 -4.22
C HIS A 145 -27.60 -7.55 -2.87
N GLN A 146 -28.65 -7.99 -2.16
CA GLN A 146 -28.95 -7.53 -0.81
C GLN A 146 -27.85 -7.92 0.18
N ALA A 147 -27.37 -9.17 0.11
CA ALA A 147 -26.26 -9.64 0.92
C ALA A 147 -24.97 -8.86 0.62
N LEU A 148 -24.68 -8.62 -0.67
CA LEU A 148 -23.53 -7.81 -1.09
C LEU A 148 -23.64 -6.37 -0.56
N ALA A 149 -24.81 -5.73 -0.64
CA ALA A 149 -25.00 -4.38 -0.11
C ALA A 149 -24.75 -4.30 1.40
N LEU A 150 -25.18 -5.32 2.17
CA LEU A 150 -24.89 -5.41 3.60
C LEU A 150 -23.39 -5.62 3.88
N GLU A 151 -22.74 -6.49 3.11
CA GLU A 151 -21.29 -6.71 3.22
C GLU A 151 -20.52 -5.44 2.88
N THR A 152 -20.84 -4.76 1.78
CA THR A 152 -20.23 -3.48 1.41
C THR A 152 -20.43 -2.41 2.50
N ALA A 153 -21.63 -2.29 3.07
CA ALA A 153 -21.88 -1.34 4.16
C ALA A 153 -21.02 -1.62 5.39
N ARG A 154 -20.90 -2.89 5.82
CA ARG A 154 -20.03 -3.30 6.94
C ARG A 154 -18.56 -2.97 6.66
N GLU A 155 -18.09 -3.30 5.47
CA GLU A 155 -16.71 -3.11 5.03
C GLU A 155 -16.31 -1.64 4.87
N SER A 156 -17.27 -0.74 4.63
CA SER A 156 -17.02 0.69 4.42
C SER A 156 -16.95 1.50 5.72
N MET A 157 -17.44 0.94 6.84
CA MET A 157 -17.51 1.64 8.12
C MET A 157 -16.14 1.82 8.76
N VAL A 158 -15.86 3.05 9.21
CA VAL A 158 -14.59 3.41 9.82
C VAL A 158 -14.80 3.75 11.28
N LEU A 159 -14.24 2.92 12.17
CA LEU A 159 -14.22 3.22 13.60
C LEU A 159 -13.16 4.28 13.86
N LEU A 160 -13.57 5.52 14.15
CA LEU A 160 -12.66 6.66 14.32
C LEU A 160 -12.14 6.80 15.75
N LYS A 161 -12.93 6.35 16.73
CA LYS A 161 -12.53 6.36 18.13
C LYS A 161 -13.25 5.26 18.89
N ASN A 162 -12.56 4.62 19.83
CA ASN A 162 -13.17 3.68 20.78
C ASN A 162 -12.32 3.56 22.05
N GLU A 163 -12.82 4.07 23.17
CA GLU A 163 -12.23 3.99 24.51
C GLU A 163 -12.87 2.86 25.33
N GLY A 164 -13.18 1.73 24.68
CA GLY A 164 -13.70 0.51 25.31
C GLY A 164 -15.22 0.45 25.49
N VAL A 165 -15.98 1.38 24.89
CA VAL A 165 -17.45 1.36 24.92
C VAL A 165 -18.02 0.37 23.88
N LEU A 166 -17.34 0.23 22.74
CA LEU A 166 -17.72 -0.71 21.69
C LEU A 166 -16.84 -1.96 21.69
N PRO A 167 -17.39 -3.15 21.35
CA PRO A 167 -18.80 -3.39 21.05
C PRO A 167 -19.68 -3.40 22.32
N LEU A 168 -20.96 -3.06 22.16
CA LEU A 168 -21.97 -3.09 23.21
C LEU A 168 -22.30 -4.52 23.62
N ASP A 169 -22.14 -4.82 24.92
CA ASP A 169 -22.57 -6.11 25.48
C ASP A 169 -24.08 -6.11 25.73
N ARG A 170 -24.82 -6.86 24.90
CA ARG A 170 -26.27 -7.06 24.99
C ARG A 170 -26.73 -7.57 26.37
N ALA A 171 -25.88 -8.27 27.12
CA ALA A 171 -26.23 -8.75 28.46
C ALA A 171 -26.14 -7.66 29.53
N SER A 172 -25.42 -6.57 29.26
CA SER A 172 -25.14 -5.51 30.23
C SER A 172 -26.07 -4.30 30.12
N ILE A 173 -26.77 -4.14 28.99
CA ILE A 173 -27.67 -3.00 28.72
C ILE A 173 -29.13 -3.46 28.58
N GLY A 174 -30.05 -2.64 29.05
CA GLY A 174 -31.50 -2.85 28.90
C GLY A 174 -32.17 -1.82 27.99
N SER A 175 -31.49 -0.72 27.65
CA SER A 175 -32.09 0.40 26.91
C SER A 175 -31.08 1.23 26.11
N ILE A 176 -31.48 1.66 24.92
CA ILE A 176 -30.68 2.48 23.99
C ILE A 176 -31.52 3.66 23.50
N ALA A 177 -30.96 4.86 23.64
CA ALA A 177 -31.47 6.06 22.98
C ALA A 177 -30.80 6.20 21.60
N VAL A 178 -31.58 6.20 20.52
CA VAL A 178 -31.10 6.57 19.19
C VAL A 178 -31.54 8.02 18.94
N ILE A 179 -30.60 8.96 18.85
CA ILE A 179 -30.90 10.39 18.82
C ILE A 179 -30.29 11.02 17.57
N GLY A 180 -31.06 11.80 16.81
CA GLY A 180 -30.49 12.62 15.74
C GLY A 180 -31.43 12.82 14.56
N PRO A 181 -31.25 13.93 13.80
CA PRO A 181 -32.23 14.40 12.81
C PRO A 181 -32.46 13.41 11.67
N LYS A 182 -31.48 12.53 11.42
CA LYS A 182 -31.46 11.58 10.29
C LYS A 182 -31.34 10.12 10.72
N ALA A 183 -31.54 9.82 12.01
CA ALA A 183 -31.38 8.45 12.52
C ALA A 183 -32.47 7.49 12.02
N ASP A 184 -33.66 8.01 11.70
CA ASP A 184 -34.79 7.24 11.13
C ASP A 184 -35.23 7.81 9.77
N ASP A 185 -34.25 8.12 8.90
CA ASP A 185 -34.46 8.63 7.54
C ASP A 185 -33.87 7.65 6.52
N GLU A 186 -34.67 7.21 5.54
CA GLU A 186 -34.20 6.31 4.48
C GLU A 186 -33.46 7.03 3.35
N LEU A 187 -33.77 8.31 3.13
CA LEU A 187 -33.23 9.09 2.03
C LEU A 187 -31.75 9.38 2.27
N VAL A 188 -31.38 9.76 3.49
CA VAL A 188 -29.98 10.06 3.85
C VAL A 188 -29.06 8.87 3.57
N LEU A 189 -29.53 7.62 3.75
CA LEU A 189 -28.71 6.43 3.54
C LEU A 189 -28.18 6.32 2.11
N ARG A 190 -28.88 6.92 1.15
CA ARG A 190 -28.66 6.75 -0.29
C ARG A 190 -27.62 7.71 -0.85
N GLY A 191 -27.31 8.80 -0.15
CA GLY A 191 -26.45 9.87 -0.67
C GLY A 191 -27.00 10.49 -1.95
N ASN A 192 -26.13 10.80 -2.91
CA ASN A 192 -26.46 11.36 -4.21
C ASN A 192 -26.39 10.29 -5.32
N TYR A 193 -26.97 10.55 -6.49
CA TYR A 193 -26.95 9.62 -7.64
C TYR A 193 -27.44 8.19 -7.30
N PHE A 194 -28.66 8.09 -6.76
CA PHE A 194 -29.20 6.83 -6.25
C PHE A 194 -30.40 6.30 -7.04
N GLY A 195 -30.71 5.01 -6.84
CA GLY A 195 -31.99 4.39 -7.23
C GLY A 195 -32.83 4.01 -6.01
N ASP A 196 -34.12 3.70 -6.22
CA ASP A 196 -35.02 3.29 -5.14
C ASP A 196 -34.80 1.82 -4.72
N PRO A 197 -34.37 1.56 -3.47
CA PRO A 197 -34.25 0.19 -2.98
C PRO A 197 -35.64 -0.42 -2.73
N ALA A 198 -35.78 -1.73 -2.90
CA ALA A 198 -37.06 -2.39 -2.58
C ALA A 198 -37.33 -2.43 -1.06
N GLN A 199 -36.27 -2.35 -0.25
CA GLN A 199 -36.31 -2.25 1.20
C GLN A 199 -35.04 -1.52 1.67
N ALA A 200 -35.18 -0.58 2.60
CA ALA A 200 -34.07 0.02 3.30
C ALA A 200 -34.21 -0.19 4.82
N SER A 201 -33.08 -0.17 5.53
CA SER A 201 -33.04 -0.21 6.99
C SER A 201 -32.37 1.07 7.50
N THR A 202 -33.18 1.96 8.08
CA THR A 202 -32.70 3.15 8.78
C THR A 202 -31.82 2.76 9.96
N LEU A 203 -30.98 3.69 10.45
CA LEU A 203 -30.12 3.41 11.60
C LEU A 203 -30.95 2.99 12.82
N PHE A 204 -32.04 3.71 13.12
CA PHE A 204 -32.95 3.31 14.19
C PHE A 204 -33.53 1.91 13.98
N ALA A 205 -34.06 1.61 12.79
CA ALA A 205 -34.66 0.31 12.49
C ALA A 205 -33.65 -0.83 12.63
N GLY A 206 -32.46 -0.68 12.05
CA GLY A 206 -31.41 -1.69 12.06
C GLY A 206 -30.76 -1.88 13.43
N ILE A 207 -30.50 -0.81 14.18
CA ILE A 207 -30.02 -0.90 15.57
C ILE A 207 -31.05 -1.63 16.43
N ARG A 208 -32.34 -1.30 16.31
CA ARG A 208 -33.43 -1.99 17.03
C ARG A 208 -33.50 -3.47 16.67
N GLU A 209 -33.35 -3.81 15.39
CA GLU A 209 -33.33 -5.20 14.94
C GLU A 209 -32.16 -5.98 15.55
N ARG A 210 -30.95 -5.40 15.52
CA ARG A 210 -29.73 -6.04 16.07
C ARG A 210 -29.69 -6.07 17.60
N ALA A 211 -30.37 -5.15 18.27
CA ALA A 211 -30.50 -5.17 19.73
C ALA A 211 -31.31 -6.39 20.20
N GLY A 212 -32.28 -6.84 19.40
CA GLY A 212 -33.21 -7.92 19.76
C GLY A 212 -34.29 -7.50 20.74
N GLU A 213 -35.17 -8.43 21.13
CA GLU A 213 -36.38 -8.12 21.91
C GLU A 213 -36.11 -7.73 23.38
N GLY A 214 -34.92 -8.03 23.91
CA GLY A 214 -34.57 -7.81 25.31
C GLY A 214 -34.12 -6.38 25.67
N ILE A 215 -33.84 -5.55 24.66
CA ILE A 215 -33.30 -4.20 24.83
C ILE A 215 -34.30 -3.19 24.29
N LYS A 216 -34.68 -2.21 25.11
CA LYS A 216 -35.60 -1.15 24.71
C LYS A 216 -34.87 -0.10 23.88
N VAL A 217 -35.10 -0.08 22.58
CA VAL A 217 -34.56 0.94 21.67
C VAL A 217 -35.62 1.98 21.36
N GLN A 218 -35.32 3.26 21.62
CA GLN A 218 -36.22 4.39 21.37
C GLN A 218 -35.53 5.47 20.55
N TYR A 219 -36.30 6.27 19.82
CA TYR A 219 -35.81 7.30 18.92
C TYR A 219 -36.28 8.69 19.35
N ALA A 220 -35.42 9.70 19.19
CA ALA A 220 -35.78 11.11 19.21
C ALA A 220 -34.98 11.89 18.13
N PRO A 221 -35.60 12.83 17.40
CA PRO A 221 -34.89 13.61 16.36
C PRO A 221 -33.83 14.58 16.94
N GLY A 222 -34.08 15.16 18.11
CA GLY A 222 -33.15 16.02 18.83
C GLY A 222 -32.94 17.43 18.25
N CYS A 223 -32.70 17.59 16.95
CA CYS A 223 -32.57 18.89 16.28
C CYS A 223 -33.06 18.83 14.83
N ASP A 224 -33.01 19.97 14.14
CA ASP A 224 -33.16 20.07 12.69
C ASP A 224 -31.80 20.45 12.08
N LEU A 225 -31.53 20.00 10.85
CA LEU A 225 -30.27 20.25 10.16
C LEU A 225 -30.07 21.72 9.75
N THR A 226 -31.15 22.44 9.49
CA THR A 226 -31.15 23.76 8.83
C THR A 226 -31.56 24.91 9.76
N THR A 227 -31.96 24.61 11.00
CA THR A 227 -32.45 25.63 11.94
C THR A 227 -31.65 25.66 13.25
N ASP A 228 -31.55 26.86 13.83
CA ASP A 228 -30.89 27.07 15.13
C ASP A 228 -31.81 26.77 16.33
N SER A 229 -32.84 25.95 16.13
CA SER A 229 -33.86 25.68 17.15
C SER A 229 -33.44 24.58 18.12
N LYS A 230 -33.48 24.88 19.43
CA LYS A 230 -33.28 23.90 20.51
C LYS A 230 -34.58 23.26 21.01
N ALA A 231 -35.69 23.42 20.29
CA ALA A 231 -37.02 23.00 20.76
C ALA A 231 -37.12 21.49 21.05
N LEU A 232 -36.34 20.67 20.35
CA LEU A 232 -36.34 19.20 20.46
C LEU A 232 -35.28 18.65 21.43
N PHE A 233 -34.44 19.52 22.02
CA PHE A 233 -33.36 19.08 22.91
C PHE A 233 -33.89 18.40 24.17
N ALA A 234 -34.92 18.97 24.79
CA ALA A 234 -35.43 18.47 26.07
C ALA A 234 -35.94 17.01 25.97
N GLU A 235 -36.56 16.65 24.84
CA GLU A 235 -37.00 15.27 24.58
C GLU A 235 -35.79 14.33 24.41
N ALA A 236 -34.80 14.73 23.60
CA ALA A 236 -33.60 13.93 23.37
C ALA A 236 -32.77 13.73 24.64
N VAL A 237 -32.56 14.78 25.43
CA VAL A 237 -31.86 14.73 26.72
C VAL A 237 -32.59 13.80 27.68
N SER A 238 -33.92 13.94 27.82
CA SER A 238 -34.72 13.07 28.69
C SER A 238 -34.64 11.60 28.26
N LEU A 239 -34.60 11.34 26.94
CA LEU A 239 -34.46 9.99 26.41
C LEU A 239 -33.07 9.39 26.70
N ALA A 240 -32.00 10.18 26.55
CA ALA A 240 -30.65 9.77 26.92
C ALA A 240 -30.54 9.46 28.42
N GLU A 241 -31.03 10.34 29.29
CA GLU A 241 -31.05 10.13 30.75
C GLU A 241 -31.76 8.83 31.16
N ALA A 242 -32.85 8.50 30.46
CA ALA A 242 -33.64 7.29 30.68
C ALA A 242 -33.05 6.01 30.05
N SER A 243 -31.96 6.11 29.30
CA SER A 243 -31.32 4.98 28.61
C SER A 243 -29.97 4.61 29.23
N ASP A 244 -29.47 3.40 28.96
CA ASP A 244 -28.15 2.96 29.44
C ASP A 244 -27.02 3.54 28.58
N VAL A 245 -27.27 3.72 27.28
CA VAL A 245 -26.36 4.30 26.29
C VAL A 245 -27.13 5.14 25.27
N ALA A 246 -26.50 6.21 24.77
CA ALA A 246 -27.01 7.02 23.68
C ALA A 246 -26.18 6.83 22.40
N VAL A 247 -26.83 6.43 21.32
CA VAL A 247 -26.29 6.42 19.96
C VAL A 247 -26.80 7.68 19.27
N VAL A 248 -25.90 8.66 19.09
CA VAL A 248 -26.23 9.95 18.51
C VAL A 248 -25.80 9.96 17.04
N VAL A 249 -26.76 10.14 16.13
CA VAL A 249 -26.58 10.09 14.67
C VAL A 249 -26.59 11.51 14.11
N LEU A 250 -25.42 12.00 13.70
CA LEU A 250 -25.24 13.36 13.17
C LEU A 250 -24.55 13.32 11.81
N GLY A 251 -24.45 14.47 11.17
CA GLY A 251 -23.68 14.60 9.93
C GLY A 251 -24.35 15.56 8.95
N LEU A 252 -24.42 15.11 7.70
CA LEU A 252 -24.91 15.84 6.56
C LEU A 252 -26.13 15.14 5.95
N SER A 253 -26.58 15.70 4.83
CA SER A 253 -27.52 15.09 3.92
C SER A 253 -27.36 15.74 2.55
N GLN A 254 -28.16 15.30 1.59
CA GLN A 254 -28.26 15.88 0.26
C GLN A 254 -28.62 17.38 0.24
N LEU A 255 -29.07 17.94 1.38
CA LEU A 255 -29.29 19.38 1.55
C LEU A 255 -27.99 20.20 1.51
N PHE A 256 -26.85 19.62 1.90
CA PHE A 256 -25.59 20.34 2.07
C PHE A 256 -24.49 19.91 1.13
N GLU A 257 -24.59 18.71 0.55
CA GLU A 257 -23.56 18.21 -0.36
C GLU A 257 -24.21 17.47 -1.54
N GLY A 258 -23.73 17.79 -2.73
CA GLY A 258 -24.27 17.33 -4.01
C GLY A 258 -23.83 18.28 -5.12
N GLU A 259 -24.37 18.09 -6.31
CA GLU A 259 -24.16 19.05 -7.39
C GLU A 259 -24.90 20.36 -7.09
N GLU A 260 -24.31 21.51 -7.44
CA GLU A 260 -25.00 22.79 -7.29
C GLU A 260 -26.28 22.78 -8.14
N GLY A 261 -27.42 23.11 -7.52
CA GLY A 261 -28.71 23.08 -8.23
C GLY A 261 -29.36 21.69 -8.30
N GLN A 262 -28.80 20.67 -7.65
CA GLN A 262 -29.42 19.35 -7.54
C GLN A 262 -30.78 19.43 -6.82
N GLU A 263 -31.79 18.71 -7.32
CA GLU A 263 -33.13 18.64 -6.72
C GLU A 263 -33.26 17.45 -5.77
N GLU A 264 -32.55 16.35 -6.07
CA GLU A 264 -32.63 15.09 -5.37
C GLU A 264 -32.29 15.25 -3.90
N GLY A 265 -33.24 14.86 -3.04
CA GLY A 265 -33.10 14.92 -1.60
C GLY A 265 -33.43 16.27 -0.95
N ASN A 266 -33.81 17.28 -1.75
CA ASN A 266 -34.28 18.58 -1.27
C ASN A 266 -35.82 18.63 -1.19
N GLN A 267 -36.37 19.60 -0.45
CA GLN A 267 -37.82 19.85 -0.48
C GLN A 267 -38.26 20.29 -1.87
N PRO A 268 -39.55 20.15 -2.24
CA PRO A 268 -40.08 20.74 -3.46
C PRO A 268 -39.70 22.23 -3.57
N ASP A 269 -39.18 22.62 -4.72
CA ASP A 269 -38.67 23.96 -5.04
C ASP A 269 -37.39 24.41 -4.30
N GLU A 270 -36.78 23.55 -3.47
CA GLU A 270 -35.43 23.75 -2.90
C GLU A 270 -34.36 23.09 -3.78
N ARG A 271 -33.14 23.62 -3.72
CA ARG A 271 -32.00 23.14 -4.50
C ARG A 271 -30.78 23.10 -3.60
N SER A 272 -29.93 22.08 -3.76
CA SER A 272 -28.64 22.05 -3.08
C SER A 272 -27.81 23.27 -3.48
N HIS A 273 -27.14 23.87 -2.50
CA HIS A 273 -26.14 24.91 -2.74
C HIS A 273 -24.81 24.34 -3.27
N GLY A 274 -24.70 23.01 -3.36
CA GLY A 274 -23.51 22.31 -3.85
C GLY A 274 -22.39 22.32 -2.81
N ASP A 275 -21.42 23.23 -3.00
CA ASP A 275 -20.21 23.32 -2.20
C ASP A 275 -20.46 23.92 -0.81
N ARG A 276 -19.75 23.40 0.20
CA ARG A 276 -19.80 23.92 1.57
C ARG A 276 -18.66 24.88 1.85
N THR A 277 -18.96 25.95 2.58
CA THR A 277 -17.95 26.93 3.03
C THR A 277 -17.35 26.62 4.40
N SER A 278 -17.84 25.58 5.08
CA SER A 278 -17.32 25.15 6.39
C SER A 278 -17.40 23.64 6.55
N LEU A 279 -16.42 23.05 7.23
CA LEU A 279 -16.37 21.60 7.52
C LEU A 279 -17.13 21.20 8.79
N ALA A 280 -17.58 22.16 9.61
CA ALA A 280 -18.32 21.88 10.85
C ALA A 280 -19.67 21.18 10.61
N LEU A 281 -20.22 20.55 11.65
CA LEU A 281 -21.59 20.02 11.58
C LEU A 281 -22.60 21.17 11.42
N PRO A 282 -23.58 21.07 10.49
CA PRO A 282 -24.56 22.13 10.29
C PRO A 282 -25.62 22.17 11.41
N GLY A 283 -26.26 23.32 11.56
CA GLY A 283 -27.34 23.55 12.53
C GLY A 283 -26.85 23.45 13.98
N MET A 284 -27.71 22.92 14.86
CA MET A 284 -27.43 22.79 16.31
C MET A 284 -26.92 21.39 16.70
N GLN A 285 -26.30 20.67 15.76
CA GLN A 285 -25.93 19.27 15.96
C GLN A 285 -24.82 19.11 17.01
N GLU A 286 -23.80 19.96 17.01
CA GLU A 286 -22.74 19.91 18.02
C GLU A 286 -23.31 20.26 19.41
N GLU A 287 -24.12 21.30 19.55
CA GLU A 287 -24.74 21.65 20.83
C GLU A 287 -25.73 20.60 21.34
N LEU A 288 -26.40 19.88 20.45
CA LEU A 288 -27.22 18.72 20.82
C LEU A 288 -26.31 17.63 21.41
N LEU A 289 -25.19 17.33 20.75
CA LEU A 289 -24.23 16.33 21.20
C LEU A 289 -23.66 16.68 22.57
N GLU A 290 -23.28 17.95 22.78
CA GLU A 290 -22.84 18.47 24.08
C GLU A 290 -23.90 18.26 25.16
N ALA A 291 -25.16 18.61 24.88
CA ALA A 291 -26.26 18.46 25.83
C ALA A 291 -26.56 17.00 26.18
N ILE A 292 -26.40 16.07 25.22
CA ILE A 292 -26.53 14.63 25.49
C ILE A 292 -25.34 14.10 26.30
N HIS A 293 -24.12 14.52 25.98
CA HIS A 293 -22.91 14.17 26.73
C HIS A 293 -23.00 14.62 28.19
N ASP A 294 -23.53 15.83 28.46
CA ASP A 294 -23.68 16.39 29.80
C ASP A 294 -24.62 15.59 30.72
N THR A 295 -25.42 14.67 30.17
CA THR A 295 -26.21 13.70 30.98
C THR A 295 -25.33 12.69 31.73
N GLY A 296 -24.05 12.57 31.36
CA GLY A 296 -23.09 11.62 31.92
C GLY A 296 -23.28 10.17 31.45
N LYS A 297 -24.17 9.94 30.47
CA LYS A 297 -24.35 8.63 29.84
C LYS A 297 -23.24 8.36 28.83
N PRO A 298 -22.85 7.08 28.61
CA PRO A 298 -22.02 6.73 27.47
C PRO A 298 -22.68 7.19 26.16
N VAL A 299 -21.94 7.94 25.35
CA VAL A 299 -22.38 8.45 24.04
C VAL A 299 -21.52 7.83 22.95
N ILE A 300 -22.17 7.28 21.93
CA ILE A 300 -21.54 6.81 20.70
C ILE A 300 -22.03 7.72 19.57
N LEU A 301 -21.11 8.41 18.90
CA LEU A 301 -21.44 9.20 17.70
C LEU A 301 -21.38 8.30 16.47
N VAL A 302 -22.43 8.32 15.65
CA VAL A 302 -22.46 7.73 14.32
C VAL A 302 -22.63 8.86 13.31
N LEU A 303 -21.71 8.96 12.36
CA LEU A 303 -21.68 9.99 11.34
C LEU A 303 -22.29 9.50 10.01
N LEU A 304 -23.09 10.35 9.38
CA LEU A 304 -23.63 10.15 8.03
C LEU A 304 -23.25 11.34 7.13
N ASN A 305 -22.29 11.15 6.23
CA ASN A 305 -21.80 12.19 5.31
C ASN A 305 -21.08 11.57 4.10
N GLY A 306 -21.01 12.28 2.99
CA GLY A 306 -20.22 11.94 1.82
C GLY A 306 -18.83 12.59 1.82
N SER A 307 -18.67 13.73 2.49
CA SER A 307 -17.41 14.46 2.63
C SER A 307 -16.88 14.42 4.06
N ALA A 308 -15.64 14.87 4.27
CA ALA A 308 -15.06 14.99 5.61
C ALA A 308 -15.77 16.06 6.45
N VAL A 309 -15.94 15.81 7.75
CA VAL A 309 -16.53 16.76 8.71
C VAL A 309 -15.57 17.02 9.88
N ALA A 310 -15.44 18.29 10.27
CA ALA A 310 -14.64 18.69 11.41
C ALA A 310 -15.45 18.47 12.70
N ILE A 311 -15.11 17.41 13.44
CA ILE A 311 -15.79 16.99 14.69
C ILE A 311 -14.84 17.06 15.89
N ASN A 312 -14.10 18.17 15.99
CA ASN A 312 -13.01 18.35 16.96
C ASN A 312 -13.50 18.15 18.41
N TRP A 313 -14.67 18.70 18.73
CA TRP A 313 -15.26 18.55 20.06
C TRP A 313 -15.59 17.09 20.36
N ALA A 314 -16.20 16.37 19.41
CA ALA A 314 -16.56 14.97 19.59
C ALA A 314 -15.32 14.10 19.82
N GLN A 315 -14.26 14.31 19.03
CA GLN A 315 -12.99 13.59 19.20
C GLN A 315 -12.39 13.79 20.59
N ALA A 316 -12.50 15.00 21.15
CA ALA A 316 -11.96 15.31 22.47
C ALA A 316 -12.79 14.74 23.63
N ASN A 317 -14.12 14.65 23.48
CA ASN A 317 -15.02 14.41 24.61
C ASN A 317 -15.75 13.05 24.57
N LEU A 318 -15.94 12.44 23.40
CA LEU A 318 -16.70 11.19 23.30
C LEU A 318 -15.82 9.95 23.42
N PRO A 319 -16.32 8.86 23.98
CA PRO A 319 -15.58 7.60 24.06
C PRO A 319 -15.61 6.80 22.75
N ALA A 320 -16.59 7.00 21.87
CA ALA A 320 -16.70 6.23 20.63
C ALA A 320 -17.31 7.04 19.47
N ILE A 321 -16.71 6.88 18.28
CA ILE A 321 -17.10 7.57 17.04
C ILE A 321 -17.00 6.59 15.88
N LEU A 322 -18.08 6.44 15.13
CA LEU A 322 -18.19 5.59 13.94
C LEU A 322 -18.57 6.45 12.73
N GLU A 323 -17.74 6.43 11.69
CA GLU A 323 -18.07 6.98 10.39
C GLU A 323 -18.78 5.90 9.54
N ALA A 324 -20.04 6.16 9.20
CA ALA A 324 -20.90 5.25 8.43
C ALA A 324 -21.17 5.74 7.01
N TRP A 325 -20.71 6.94 6.64
CA TRP A 325 -20.90 7.56 5.34
C TRP A 325 -22.38 7.65 4.93
N TYR A 326 -22.68 7.43 3.65
CA TYR A 326 -24.01 7.05 3.17
C TYR A 326 -24.05 5.55 2.90
N PRO A 327 -24.51 4.72 3.87
CA PRO A 327 -24.26 3.28 3.87
C PRO A 327 -25.24 2.45 3.02
N GLY A 328 -26.08 3.10 2.23
CA GLY A 328 -27.03 2.44 1.33
C GLY A 328 -28.16 1.68 2.04
N GLN A 329 -28.86 0.83 1.28
CA GLN A 329 -30.11 0.19 1.72
C GLN A 329 -29.97 -0.68 2.99
N ALA A 330 -28.80 -1.25 3.25
CA ALA A 330 -28.55 -2.14 4.38
C ALA A 330 -27.80 -1.44 5.54
N GLY A 331 -27.63 -0.12 5.45
CA GLY A 331 -26.74 0.62 6.33
C GLY A 331 -27.09 0.56 7.81
N GLY A 332 -28.38 0.66 8.17
CA GLY A 332 -28.80 0.53 9.56
C GLY A 332 -28.50 -0.84 10.17
N LEU A 333 -28.59 -1.91 9.38
CA LEU A 333 -28.22 -3.25 9.83
C LEU A 333 -26.71 -3.35 10.07
N ALA A 334 -25.90 -2.81 9.15
CA ALA A 334 -24.45 -2.78 9.28
C ALA A 334 -23.98 -1.96 10.50
N VAL A 335 -24.62 -0.80 10.77
CA VAL A 335 -24.35 -0.01 11.99
C VAL A 335 -24.67 -0.84 13.22
N GLY A 336 -25.84 -1.49 13.25
CA GLY A 336 -26.19 -2.42 14.32
C GLY A 336 -25.16 -3.54 14.50
N ASP A 337 -24.70 -4.16 13.40
CA ASP A 337 -23.70 -5.23 13.44
C ASP A 337 -22.38 -4.76 14.07
N VAL A 338 -21.92 -3.56 13.72
CA VAL A 338 -20.71 -2.95 14.31
C VAL A 338 -20.95 -2.65 15.79
N LEU A 339 -22.03 -1.94 16.13
CA LEU A 339 -22.29 -1.50 17.50
C LEU A 339 -22.34 -2.68 18.48
N PHE A 340 -22.87 -3.82 18.08
CA PHE A 340 -22.98 -5.00 18.94
C PHE A 340 -21.88 -6.05 18.73
N GLY A 341 -20.90 -5.79 17.87
CA GLY A 341 -19.77 -6.68 17.64
C GLY A 341 -20.09 -7.94 16.82
N ASP A 342 -21.25 -7.96 16.14
CA ASP A 342 -21.56 -9.00 15.14
C ASP A 342 -20.66 -8.85 13.89
N TYR A 343 -20.08 -7.66 13.70
CA TYR A 343 -19.03 -7.38 12.74
C TYR A 343 -17.90 -6.56 13.38
N ASN A 344 -16.66 -6.95 13.11
CA ASN A 344 -15.46 -6.23 13.53
C ASN A 344 -15.06 -5.24 12.43
N PRO A 345 -15.19 -3.91 12.63
CA PRO A 345 -14.94 -2.92 11.59
C PRO A 345 -13.48 -2.90 11.15
N ALA A 346 -13.28 -2.74 9.83
CA ALA A 346 -11.96 -2.68 9.22
C ALA A 346 -11.87 -1.67 8.06
N GLY A 347 -12.87 -0.79 7.91
CA GLY A 347 -12.79 0.32 6.96
C GLY A 347 -11.65 1.26 7.32
N ARG A 348 -11.12 1.96 6.31
CA ARG A 348 -10.10 3.00 6.44
C ARG A 348 -10.53 4.24 5.69
N LEU A 349 -10.19 5.42 6.22
CA LEU A 349 -10.52 6.69 5.60
C LEU A 349 -9.84 6.83 4.22
N PRO A 350 -10.59 7.03 3.13
CA PRO A 350 -10.01 7.29 1.81
C PRO A 350 -9.66 8.78 1.62
N VAL A 351 -9.90 9.63 2.63
CA VAL A 351 -9.63 11.06 2.60
C VAL A 351 -9.10 11.53 3.96
N THR A 352 -8.32 12.61 3.97
CA THR A 352 -7.86 13.25 5.20
C THR A 352 -9.00 14.06 5.82
N PHE A 353 -9.24 13.90 7.12
CA PHE A 353 -10.17 14.75 7.88
C PHE A 353 -9.37 15.88 8.52
N TYR A 354 -9.75 17.12 8.21
CA TYR A 354 -9.10 18.33 8.73
C TYR A 354 -9.75 18.81 10.03
N GLN A 355 -9.04 19.63 10.79
CA GLN A 355 -9.61 20.28 11.98
C GLN A 355 -10.58 21.42 11.64
N GLY A 356 -10.55 21.89 10.39
CA GLY A 356 -11.36 22.98 9.88
C GLY A 356 -10.86 23.42 8.52
N GLU A 357 -11.51 24.42 7.96
CA GLU A 357 -11.23 25.00 6.65
C GLU A 357 -10.09 26.05 6.64
N ASP A 358 -9.66 26.55 7.80
CA ASP A 358 -8.70 27.67 7.90
C ASP A 358 -7.33 27.37 7.28
N ASP A 359 -6.89 26.11 7.37
CA ASP A 359 -5.61 25.65 6.80
C ASP A 359 -5.77 25.16 5.35
N LEU A 360 -6.99 25.23 4.79
CA LEU A 360 -7.25 24.80 3.42
C LEU A 360 -7.14 25.97 2.44
N PRO A 361 -6.41 25.80 1.33
CA PRO A 361 -6.41 26.76 0.23
C PRO A 361 -7.80 26.93 -0.43
N ALA A 362 -7.98 28.07 -1.12
CA ALA A 362 -9.21 28.41 -1.82
C ALA A 362 -9.59 27.38 -2.90
N PHE A 363 -10.88 27.09 -3.08
CA PHE A 363 -11.38 26.09 -4.04
C PHE A 363 -10.89 26.28 -5.49
N GLU A 364 -10.62 27.53 -5.91
CA GLU A 364 -10.10 27.84 -7.25
C GLU A 364 -8.60 27.51 -7.43
N ASP A 365 -7.91 27.12 -6.36
CA ASP A 365 -6.51 26.73 -6.39
C ASP A 365 -6.36 25.23 -6.68
N TYR A 366 -5.86 24.90 -7.87
CA TYR A 366 -5.63 23.52 -8.34
C TYR A 366 -4.19 23.01 -8.10
N ALA A 367 -3.32 23.76 -7.41
CA ALA A 367 -1.92 23.39 -7.19
C ALA A 367 -1.74 22.21 -6.20
N MET A 368 -2.82 21.73 -5.57
CA MET A 368 -2.85 20.68 -4.53
C MET A 368 -2.07 20.97 -3.24
N GLN A 369 -1.17 21.96 -3.23
CA GLN A 369 -0.46 22.42 -2.03
C GLN A 369 -1.45 22.67 -0.89
N GLY A 370 -1.16 22.20 0.33
CA GLY A 370 -2.08 22.34 1.46
C GLY A 370 -3.33 21.46 1.38
N ARG A 371 -3.36 20.43 0.54
CA ARG A 371 -4.47 19.46 0.47
C ARG A 371 -3.98 18.03 0.55
N THR A 372 -4.85 17.17 1.08
CA THR A 372 -4.66 15.72 1.21
C THR A 372 -3.43 15.35 2.06
N TYR A 373 -3.28 14.08 2.40
CA TYR A 373 -2.05 13.61 3.07
C TYR A 373 -0.77 13.84 2.25
N ARG A 374 -0.89 14.11 0.94
CA ARG A 374 0.24 14.27 0.02
C ARG A 374 0.93 15.63 0.16
N TYR A 375 0.19 16.70 0.48
CA TYR A 375 0.72 18.07 0.45
C TYR A 375 0.25 18.93 1.63
N PHE A 376 -0.50 18.37 2.57
CA PHE A 376 -0.96 19.07 3.75
C PHE A 376 0.08 18.98 4.88
N GLU A 377 0.54 20.14 5.34
CA GLU A 377 1.52 20.27 6.42
C GLU A 377 0.86 20.58 7.78
N GLY A 378 -0.44 20.91 7.77
CA GLY A 378 -1.21 21.23 8.96
C GLY A 378 -1.56 20.00 9.81
N LYS A 379 -2.24 20.23 10.93
CA LYS A 379 -2.67 19.15 11.82
C LYS A 379 -4.01 18.59 11.34
N CYS A 380 -4.01 17.33 10.89
CA CYS A 380 -5.26 16.65 10.57
C CYS A 380 -5.98 16.17 11.85
N LEU A 381 -7.31 16.09 11.76
CA LEU A 381 -8.12 15.43 12.78
C LEU A 381 -7.95 13.91 12.67
N TYR A 382 -8.08 13.34 11.47
CA TYR A 382 -7.77 11.94 11.17
C TYR A 382 -6.97 11.85 9.86
N PRO A 383 -5.84 11.12 9.83
CA PRO A 383 -5.04 11.01 8.62
C PRO A 383 -5.70 10.09 7.59
N PHE A 384 -5.25 10.22 6.33
CA PHE A 384 -5.63 9.28 5.28
C PHE A 384 -5.26 7.84 5.69
N GLY A 385 -6.11 6.89 5.31
CA GLY A 385 -5.92 5.48 5.61
C GLY A 385 -6.18 5.10 7.07
N TYR A 386 -6.63 6.02 7.93
CA TYR A 386 -6.91 5.75 9.35
C TYR A 386 -8.22 4.98 9.56
N GLY A 387 -8.25 4.11 10.57
CA GLY A 387 -9.45 3.43 11.04
C GLY A 387 -9.10 2.35 12.05
N LEU A 388 -9.88 2.25 13.12
CA LEU A 388 -9.70 1.27 14.19
C LEU A 388 -10.40 -0.05 13.87
N SER A 389 -10.06 -1.06 14.66
CA SER A 389 -10.70 -2.39 14.71
C SER A 389 -10.95 -2.76 16.18
N TYR A 390 -11.83 -3.72 16.42
CA TYR A 390 -11.90 -4.40 17.73
C TYR A 390 -10.72 -5.34 17.97
N SER A 391 -9.93 -5.62 16.93
CA SER A 391 -8.63 -6.30 17.00
C SER A 391 -7.48 -5.30 17.02
N SER A 392 -6.33 -5.74 17.54
CA SER A 392 -5.08 -4.97 17.57
C SER A 392 -4.04 -5.63 16.69
N PHE A 393 -3.28 -4.83 15.94
CA PHE A 393 -2.27 -5.31 15.02
C PHE A 393 -0.92 -4.63 15.25
N VAL A 394 0.16 -5.37 15.05
CA VAL A 394 1.53 -4.84 15.06
C VAL A 394 2.23 -5.18 13.76
N TYR A 395 3.07 -4.25 13.30
CA TYR A 395 3.92 -4.39 12.12
C TYR A 395 5.34 -4.69 12.59
N GLU A 396 5.97 -5.70 11.99
CA GLU A 396 7.27 -6.20 12.38
C GLU A 396 8.13 -6.49 11.15
N LYS A 397 9.45 -6.56 11.35
CA LYS A 397 10.41 -7.11 10.36
C LYS A 397 10.33 -6.44 8.97
N LEU A 398 10.11 -5.13 8.89
CA LEU A 398 10.22 -4.39 7.63
C LEU A 398 11.64 -4.54 7.06
N ARG A 399 11.73 -5.01 5.82
CA ARG A 399 12.97 -5.21 5.07
C ARG A 399 12.75 -4.77 3.63
N LEU A 400 13.79 -4.14 3.08
CA LEU A 400 13.91 -3.85 1.65
C LEU A 400 14.87 -4.86 1.04
N MET A 401 14.63 -5.25 -0.22
CA MET A 401 15.55 -6.12 -0.95
C MET A 401 16.91 -5.47 -1.20
N ALA A 402 16.95 -4.15 -1.38
CA ALA A 402 18.18 -3.43 -1.68
C ALA A 402 18.20 -2.10 -0.89
N PRO A 403 19.35 -1.71 -0.34
CA PRO A 403 19.52 -0.38 0.24
C PRO A 403 19.78 0.68 -0.85
N GLN A 404 20.15 0.27 -2.06
CA GLN A 404 20.37 1.16 -3.21
C GLN A 404 19.83 0.52 -4.49
N LEU A 405 19.22 1.33 -5.35
CA LEU A 405 18.65 0.93 -6.65
C LEU A 405 19.11 1.84 -7.77
N GLN A 406 19.16 1.31 -8.99
CA GLN A 406 19.16 2.14 -10.21
C GLN A 406 17.74 2.65 -10.51
N LYS A 407 17.66 3.70 -11.32
CA LYS A 407 16.40 4.42 -11.63
C LYS A 407 15.30 3.56 -12.24
N ASP A 408 15.66 2.49 -12.94
CA ASP A 408 14.76 1.58 -13.63
C ASP A 408 14.50 0.27 -12.86
N GLU A 409 15.05 0.14 -11.65
CA GLU A 409 14.87 -1.04 -10.82
C GLU A 409 13.65 -0.91 -9.88
N THR A 410 13.05 -2.06 -9.58
CA THR A 410 11.90 -2.17 -8.66
C THR A 410 12.39 -2.49 -7.25
N GLN A 411 11.91 -1.74 -6.24
CA GLN A 411 12.16 -2.04 -4.83
C GLN A 411 11.16 -3.09 -4.33
N LEU A 412 11.64 -4.24 -3.86
CA LEU A 412 10.78 -5.17 -3.10
C LEU A 412 10.75 -4.77 -1.63
N VAL A 413 9.54 -4.73 -1.07
CA VAL A 413 9.26 -4.45 0.34
C VAL A 413 8.65 -5.68 0.97
N GLU A 414 9.20 -6.15 2.07
CA GLU A 414 8.67 -7.27 2.86
C GLU A 414 8.47 -6.83 4.31
N PHE A 415 7.33 -7.16 4.90
CA PHE A 415 7.08 -6.96 6.34
C PHE A 415 6.05 -7.97 6.86
N THR A 416 5.99 -8.14 8.18
CA THR A 416 5.03 -9.03 8.84
C THR A 416 3.97 -8.21 9.56
N VAL A 417 2.70 -8.59 9.41
CA VAL A 417 1.57 -8.08 10.19
C VAL A 417 1.10 -9.17 11.14
N ARG A 418 0.93 -8.87 12.42
CA ARG A 418 0.47 -9.81 13.46
C ARG A 418 -0.74 -9.27 14.18
N ASN A 419 -1.75 -10.12 14.38
CA ASN A 419 -2.84 -9.83 15.31
C ASN A 419 -2.41 -10.15 16.75
N THR A 420 -2.44 -9.15 17.62
CA THR A 420 -2.04 -9.25 19.04
C THR A 420 -3.23 -9.31 19.99
N SER A 421 -4.45 -9.32 19.47
CA SER A 421 -5.69 -9.41 20.25
C SER A 421 -6.22 -10.85 20.33
N GLU A 422 -7.21 -11.05 21.19
CA GLU A 422 -7.96 -12.30 21.33
C GLU A 422 -9.10 -12.45 20.30
N LEU A 423 -9.31 -11.44 19.45
CA LEU A 423 -10.33 -11.42 18.41
C LEU A 423 -9.71 -11.51 17.02
N GLY A 424 -10.31 -12.30 16.14
CA GLY A 424 -9.97 -12.25 14.72
C GLY A 424 -10.46 -10.95 14.08
N GLY A 425 -9.73 -10.44 13.09
CA GLY A 425 -10.09 -9.19 12.43
C GLY A 425 -9.37 -9.00 11.10
N TYR A 426 -9.91 -8.08 10.31
CA TYR A 426 -9.25 -7.60 9.11
C TYR A 426 -8.36 -6.39 9.43
N GLU A 427 -7.18 -6.37 8.83
CA GLU A 427 -6.27 -5.21 8.81
C GLU A 427 -6.02 -4.78 7.37
N VAL A 428 -5.90 -3.48 7.12
CA VAL A 428 -5.52 -2.94 5.81
C VAL A 428 -4.09 -2.40 5.92
N ALA A 429 -3.14 -3.28 5.61
CA ALA A 429 -1.73 -2.92 5.59
C ALA A 429 -1.43 -2.02 4.40
N GLN A 430 -0.80 -0.87 4.64
CA GLN A 430 -0.54 0.17 3.66
C GLN A 430 0.96 0.43 3.55
N VAL A 431 1.44 0.69 2.34
CA VAL A 431 2.84 1.01 2.02
C VAL A 431 2.89 2.38 1.37
N TYR A 432 3.74 3.25 1.91
CA TYR A 432 3.97 4.59 1.41
C TYR A 432 5.44 4.81 1.09
N VAL A 433 5.71 5.68 0.12
CA VAL A 433 7.06 6.18 -0.17
C VAL A 433 7.11 7.70 -0.04
N SER A 434 8.23 8.21 0.45
CA SER A 434 8.59 9.64 0.44
C SER A 434 9.88 9.78 -0.36
N ASP A 435 9.89 10.74 -1.27
CA ASP A 435 11.13 11.32 -1.79
C ASP A 435 11.59 12.38 -0.78
N VAL A 436 12.80 12.23 -0.23
CA VAL A 436 13.24 13.05 0.93
C VAL A 436 13.70 14.43 0.48
N GLU A 437 14.36 14.52 -0.66
CA GLU A 437 14.83 15.76 -1.27
C GLU A 437 14.72 15.67 -2.80
N ALA A 438 13.85 16.49 -3.39
CA ALA A 438 13.61 16.52 -4.83
C ALA A 438 13.88 17.90 -5.44
N SER A 439 14.29 17.92 -6.70
CA SER A 439 14.49 19.15 -7.47
C SER A 439 13.19 19.86 -7.88
N VAL A 440 12.06 19.16 -7.81
CA VAL A 440 10.72 19.64 -8.13
C VAL A 440 9.77 19.44 -6.95
N PRO A 441 8.61 20.13 -6.91
CA PRO A 441 7.60 19.86 -5.89
C PRO A 441 7.11 18.40 -5.95
N VAL A 442 7.28 17.67 -4.84
CA VAL A 442 6.86 16.28 -4.69
C VAL A 442 5.88 16.12 -3.52
N PRO A 443 5.03 15.08 -3.52
CA PRO A 443 4.26 14.69 -2.35
C PRO A 443 5.17 14.40 -1.16
N HIS A 444 4.74 14.75 0.05
CA HIS A 444 5.35 14.25 1.29
C HIS A 444 5.31 12.72 1.35
N TYR A 445 4.18 12.14 0.92
CA TYR A 445 3.98 10.68 0.89
C TYR A 445 3.13 10.30 -0.31
N THR A 446 3.42 9.15 -0.90
CA THR A 446 2.60 8.51 -1.94
C THR A 446 2.27 7.09 -1.52
N LEU A 447 0.98 6.75 -1.47
CA LEU A 447 0.53 5.36 -1.31
C LEU A 447 0.94 4.56 -2.54
N VAL A 448 1.77 3.53 -2.35
CA VAL A 448 2.27 2.66 -3.43
C VAL A 448 1.60 1.29 -3.44
N GLY A 449 0.96 0.89 -2.33
CA GLY A 449 0.19 -0.34 -2.27
C GLY A 449 -0.53 -0.52 -0.96
N PHE A 450 -1.54 -1.37 -0.96
CA PHE A 450 -2.21 -1.84 0.24
C PHE A 450 -2.74 -3.27 0.05
N GLU A 451 -2.86 -4.02 1.15
CA GLU A 451 -3.50 -5.34 1.15
C GLU A 451 -4.38 -5.46 2.40
N LYS A 452 -5.64 -5.87 2.18
CA LYS A 452 -6.55 -6.21 3.27
C LYS A 452 -6.41 -7.68 3.64
N VAL A 453 -6.07 -7.97 4.89
CA VAL A 453 -5.77 -9.32 5.37
C VAL A 453 -6.57 -9.67 6.61
N TYR A 454 -7.17 -10.87 6.64
CA TYR A 454 -7.78 -11.41 7.85
C TYR A 454 -6.73 -12.17 8.65
N LEU A 455 -6.65 -11.91 9.95
CA LEU A 455 -5.76 -12.62 10.87
C LEU A 455 -6.53 -13.08 12.10
N ARG A 456 -6.40 -14.38 12.42
CA ARG A 456 -6.88 -14.96 13.68
C ARG A 456 -6.06 -14.44 14.87
N PRO A 457 -6.54 -14.60 16.11
CA PRO A 457 -5.76 -14.26 17.30
C PRO A 457 -4.36 -14.87 17.27
N GLY A 458 -3.33 -14.04 17.45
CA GLY A 458 -1.91 -14.43 17.43
C GLY A 458 -1.32 -14.74 16.05
N GLU A 459 -2.14 -14.82 14.99
CA GLU A 459 -1.68 -15.11 13.63
C GLU A 459 -0.82 -13.98 13.10
N ALA A 460 0.23 -14.34 12.34
CA ALA A 460 1.08 -13.40 11.63
C ALA A 460 1.20 -13.80 10.17
N LYS A 461 1.16 -12.81 9.28
CA LYS A 461 1.32 -12.97 7.84
C LYS A 461 2.40 -12.04 7.32
N THR A 462 3.30 -12.57 6.49
CA THR A 462 4.29 -11.77 5.76
C THR A 462 3.68 -11.29 4.45
N LEU A 463 3.75 -9.99 4.20
CA LEU A 463 3.26 -9.32 3.00
C LEU A 463 4.43 -8.82 2.16
N LYS A 464 4.23 -8.78 0.85
CA LYS A 464 5.24 -8.39 -0.13
C LYS A 464 4.63 -7.38 -1.09
N PHE A 465 5.34 -6.28 -1.30
CA PHE A 465 4.97 -5.24 -2.25
C PHE A 465 6.13 -4.91 -3.16
N GLU A 466 5.80 -4.40 -4.32
CA GLU A 466 6.75 -3.90 -5.31
C GLU A 466 6.55 -2.39 -5.42
N ILE A 467 7.64 -1.62 -5.35
CA ILE A 467 7.65 -0.20 -5.67
C ILE A 467 8.35 -0.04 -7.00
N THR A 468 7.57 0.28 -8.04
CA THR A 468 8.09 0.42 -9.40
C THR A 468 8.70 1.81 -9.62
N PRO A 469 9.59 1.98 -10.62
CA PRO A 469 10.11 3.29 -11.01
C PRO A 469 9.02 4.36 -11.22
N ASP A 470 7.91 4.00 -11.85
CA ASP A 470 6.79 4.93 -12.09
C ASP A 470 6.16 5.46 -10.80
N GLN A 471 6.23 4.70 -9.70
CA GLN A 471 5.75 5.12 -8.39
C GLN A 471 6.75 6.02 -7.65
N LEU A 472 8.01 6.04 -8.10
CA LEU A 472 9.08 6.94 -7.63
C LEU A 472 9.22 8.19 -8.51
N ALA A 473 8.49 8.24 -9.63
CA ALA A 473 8.67 9.28 -10.63
C ALA A 473 8.21 10.66 -10.14
N CYS A 474 9.09 11.63 -10.35
CA CYS A 474 8.79 13.04 -10.46
C CYS A 474 8.26 13.36 -11.87
N PHE A 475 7.73 14.57 -12.04
CA PHE A 475 7.20 15.04 -13.33
C PHE A 475 7.80 16.40 -13.68
N THR A 476 8.18 16.56 -14.95
CA THR A 476 8.60 17.84 -15.52
C THR A 476 7.39 18.76 -15.75
N ASP A 477 7.62 20.05 -16.04
CA ASP A 477 6.56 21.03 -16.31
C ASP A 477 5.68 20.65 -17.52
N ASP A 478 6.22 19.89 -18.48
CA ASP A 478 5.50 19.33 -19.63
C ASP A 478 4.84 17.97 -19.34
N GLY A 479 4.94 17.47 -18.11
CA GLY A 479 4.25 16.26 -17.64
C GLY A 479 5.00 14.95 -17.92
N ALA A 480 6.26 15.00 -18.36
CA ALA A 480 7.05 13.80 -18.59
C ALA A 480 7.58 13.22 -17.25
N PRO A 481 7.45 11.90 -17.03
CA PRO A 481 7.95 11.27 -15.80
C PRO A 481 9.48 11.12 -15.82
N PHE A 482 10.12 11.29 -14.66
CA PHE A 482 11.53 10.97 -14.46
C PHE A 482 11.80 10.56 -13.01
N VAL A 483 12.80 9.70 -12.77
CA VAL A 483 13.25 9.35 -11.41
C VAL A 483 14.57 10.08 -11.12
N GLU A 484 14.60 10.83 -10.02
CA GLU A 484 15.79 11.53 -9.54
C GLU A 484 16.61 10.62 -8.60
N PRO A 485 17.95 10.58 -8.71
CA PRO A 485 18.80 9.98 -7.69
C PRO A 485 18.65 10.73 -6.36
N GLY A 486 18.53 10.01 -5.26
CA GLY A 486 18.32 10.61 -3.95
C GLY A 486 17.94 9.59 -2.90
N GLU A 487 17.80 10.05 -1.66
CA GLU A 487 17.28 9.23 -0.57
C GLU A 487 15.75 9.17 -0.65
N PHE A 488 15.22 7.95 -0.64
CA PHE A 488 13.80 7.67 -0.50
C PHE A 488 13.56 6.96 0.83
N LYS A 489 12.33 7.06 1.33
CA LYS A 489 11.93 6.39 2.56
C LYS A 489 10.62 5.64 2.40
N VAL A 490 10.65 4.34 2.71
CA VAL A 490 9.46 3.50 2.76
C VAL A 490 8.86 3.56 4.17
N PHE A 491 7.53 3.67 4.24
CA PHE A 491 6.75 3.58 5.46
C PHE A 491 5.71 2.47 5.33
N VAL A 492 5.53 1.67 6.37
CA VAL A 492 4.48 0.65 6.43
C VAL A 492 3.68 0.74 7.73
N GLY A 493 2.37 0.55 7.62
CA GLY A 493 1.48 0.50 8.77
C GLY A 493 0.00 0.55 8.38
N GLY A 494 -0.84 0.92 9.35
CA GLY A 494 -2.30 0.91 9.21
C GLY A 494 -2.91 2.26 8.81
N HIS A 495 -2.09 3.28 8.49
CA HIS A 495 -2.52 4.60 8.05
C HIS A 495 -1.35 5.36 7.39
N ALA A 496 -1.65 6.49 6.72
CA ALA A 496 -0.62 7.38 6.19
C ALA A 496 0.20 8.04 7.32
N PRO A 497 1.50 8.31 7.11
CA PRO A 497 2.26 9.16 8.01
C PRO A 497 1.57 10.53 8.20
N ALA A 498 1.60 11.05 9.43
CA ALA A 498 0.94 12.30 9.77
C ALA A 498 1.81 13.14 10.71
N VAL A 499 1.92 14.43 10.43
CA VAL A 499 2.63 15.38 11.28
C VAL A 499 1.66 15.84 12.38
N ASN A 500 1.85 15.36 13.61
CA ASN A 500 1.16 15.86 14.82
C ASN A 500 -0.40 15.89 14.75
N GLY A 501 -1.03 14.76 14.41
CA GLY A 501 -2.49 14.63 14.39
C GLY A 501 -3.15 14.83 15.77
N ALA A 502 -4.44 15.16 15.80
CA ALA A 502 -5.22 15.28 17.05
C ALA A 502 -5.62 13.93 17.69
N VAL A 503 -5.41 12.81 16.97
CA VAL A 503 -5.61 11.48 17.54
C VAL A 503 -4.45 11.18 18.49
N ALA A 504 -4.77 10.94 19.75
CA ALA A 504 -3.79 10.82 20.83
C ALA A 504 -2.84 9.61 20.67
N GLU A 505 -3.23 8.56 19.93
CA GLU A 505 -2.44 7.34 19.78
C GLU A 505 -2.61 6.74 18.37
N LEU A 506 -1.80 7.19 17.42
CA LEU A 506 -1.63 6.50 16.15
C LEU A 506 -0.70 5.29 16.35
N THR A 507 -1.00 4.17 15.69
CA THR A 507 -0.10 3.01 15.70
C THR A 507 1.24 3.39 15.05
N PRO A 508 2.39 3.05 15.66
CA PRO A 508 3.68 3.39 15.08
C PRO A 508 3.87 2.77 13.70
N LEU A 509 4.33 3.57 12.74
CA LEU A 509 4.73 3.09 11.42
C LEU A 509 6.18 2.56 11.49
N LEU A 510 6.47 1.49 10.75
CA LEU A 510 7.87 1.13 10.48
C LEU A 510 8.35 1.94 9.28
N SER A 511 9.64 2.30 9.28
CA SER A 511 10.23 2.97 8.12
C SER A 511 11.68 2.58 7.90
N VAL A 512 12.09 2.48 6.63
CA VAL A 512 13.47 2.16 6.21
C VAL A 512 13.82 3.05 5.01
N PRO A 513 14.99 3.72 5.00
CA PRO A 513 15.46 4.47 3.85
C PRO A 513 16.12 3.57 2.80
N PHE A 514 16.17 4.02 1.55
CA PHE A 514 16.97 3.45 0.47
C PHE A 514 17.38 4.56 -0.51
N ASP A 515 18.47 4.39 -1.24
CA ASP A 515 18.94 5.36 -2.23
C ASP A 515 18.55 4.92 -3.65
N VAL A 516 18.16 5.88 -4.48
CA VAL A 516 18.22 5.72 -5.94
C VAL A 516 19.51 6.37 -6.44
N VAL A 517 20.28 5.67 -7.26
CA VAL A 517 21.56 6.14 -7.81
C VAL A 517 21.56 6.10 -9.33
N ASP A 518 22.38 6.95 -9.96
CA ASP A 518 22.54 6.95 -11.43
C ASP A 518 23.17 5.65 -11.94
N GLN A 519 24.14 5.11 -11.20
CA GLN A 519 24.82 3.86 -11.50
C GLN A 519 25.27 3.20 -10.19
N LEU A 520 25.04 1.88 -10.08
CA LEU A 520 25.67 1.11 -9.01
C LEU A 520 27.17 0.96 -9.32
N VAL A 521 28.04 1.36 -8.39
CA VAL A 521 29.49 1.21 -8.56
C VAL A 521 29.87 -0.26 -8.34
N GLU A 522 29.83 -1.06 -9.41
CA GLU A 522 30.36 -2.43 -9.44
C GLU A 522 31.85 -2.42 -9.81
N GLN A 523 32.72 -3.02 -8.98
CA GLN A 523 34.10 -3.30 -9.39
C GLN A 523 34.17 -4.67 -10.09
N LYS A 524 34.30 -4.66 -11.42
CA LYS A 524 34.63 -5.84 -12.23
C LYS A 524 36.15 -5.93 -12.41
N MET A 525 36.80 -6.97 -11.89
CA MET A 525 38.15 -7.34 -12.34
C MET A 525 38.03 -8.31 -13.52
N LEU A 526 38.67 -7.97 -14.64
CA LEU A 526 38.88 -8.86 -15.78
C LEU A 526 40.17 -9.65 -15.55
N PHE A 527 40.10 -10.99 -15.55
CA PHE A 527 41.30 -11.82 -15.61
C PHE A 527 41.73 -11.99 -17.08
N SER A 528 42.92 -11.50 -17.44
CA SER A 528 43.59 -11.89 -18.68
C SER A 528 44.53 -13.06 -18.40
N GLY A 529 44.08 -14.29 -18.66
CA GLY A 529 44.92 -15.49 -18.57
C GLY A 529 44.28 -16.67 -19.29
N GLU A 530 44.88 -17.09 -20.41
CA GLU A 530 44.51 -18.30 -21.13
C GLU A 530 44.89 -19.55 -20.31
N GLU A 531 43.92 -20.25 -19.73
CA GLU A 531 43.85 -21.72 -19.73
C GLU A 531 42.46 -22.22 -19.25
N GLN A 532 41.71 -22.73 -20.23
CA GLN A 532 40.47 -23.53 -20.23
C GLN A 532 39.68 -23.76 -18.91
N GLY A 533 38.53 -23.08 -18.81
CA GLY A 533 37.29 -23.62 -18.20
C GLY A 533 36.72 -22.83 -17.02
N LEU A 534 35.79 -21.90 -17.30
CA LEU A 534 35.12 -20.97 -16.36
C LEU A 534 36.03 -19.89 -15.74
N THR A 535 36.34 -18.85 -16.51
CA THR A 535 37.24 -17.75 -16.13
C THR A 535 36.59 -16.48 -15.57
N ASP A 536 35.29 -16.44 -15.27
CA ASP A 536 34.66 -15.25 -14.67
C ASP A 536 33.61 -15.65 -13.62
N LEU A 537 34.01 -15.78 -12.36
CA LEU A 537 33.06 -15.80 -11.24
C LEU A 537 32.81 -14.36 -10.82
N PRO A 538 31.60 -13.80 -11.03
CA PRO A 538 31.28 -12.47 -10.51
C PRO A 538 31.35 -12.51 -8.98
N TYR A 539 31.91 -11.49 -8.35
CA TYR A 539 32.07 -11.45 -6.90
C TYR A 539 31.97 -10.02 -6.36
N LEU A 540 31.54 -9.91 -5.11
CA LEU A 540 31.69 -8.69 -4.32
C LEU A 540 32.98 -8.79 -3.49
N LEU A 541 33.78 -7.73 -3.50
CA LEU A 541 34.97 -7.61 -2.67
C LEU A 541 34.86 -6.39 -1.77
N TYR A 542 34.80 -6.64 -0.47
CA TYR A 542 34.82 -5.60 0.54
C TYR A 542 36.21 -5.53 1.17
N GLN A 543 36.73 -4.31 1.27
CA GLN A 543 38.03 -4.03 1.89
C GLN A 543 37.86 -3.46 3.30
N PRO A 544 38.79 -3.73 4.23
CA PRO A 544 38.76 -3.12 5.55
C PRO A 544 38.99 -1.60 5.48
N GLU A 545 38.39 -0.86 6.40
CA GLU A 545 38.61 0.59 6.51
C GLU A 545 40.10 0.92 6.70
N GLY A 546 40.59 1.90 5.93
CA GLY A 546 41.99 2.34 6.00
C GLY A 546 42.99 1.48 5.21
N ALA A 547 42.58 0.34 4.62
CA ALA A 547 43.47 -0.54 3.85
C ALA A 547 44.19 0.18 2.69
N ALA A 548 43.50 1.10 2.01
CA ALA A 548 44.08 1.89 0.92
C ALA A 548 45.14 2.91 1.39
N SER A 549 45.20 3.21 2.69
CA SER A 549 46.07 4.25 3.27
C SER A 549 47.31 3.71 3.97
N ASN A 550 47.46 2.38 4.10
CA ASN A 550 48.56 1.72 4.81
C ASN A 550 49.40 0.82 3.88
N PRO A 551 50.21 1.39 2.97
CA PRO A 551 51.03 0.60 2.04
C PRO A 551 52.09 -0.22 2.80
N GLY A 552 51.92 -1.54 2.83
CA GLY A 552 52.85 -2.51 3.43
C GLY A 552 52.26 -3.44 4.50
N GLU A 553 51.03 -3.18 4.96
CA GLU A 553 50.30 -4.06 5.88
C GLU A 553 49.53 -5.15 5.09
N THR A 554 49.50 -6.39 5.59
CA THR A 554 48.69 -7.47 5.02
C THR A 554 47.50 -7.82 5.91
N TYR A 555 46.35 -8.09 5.28
CA TYR A 555 45.07 -8.33 5.93
C TYR A 555 44.59 -9.77 5.72
N PRO A 556 43.82 -10.35 6.65
CA PRO A 556 43.14 -11.63 6.40
C PRO A 556 42.12 -11.53 5.26
N LEU A 557 41.74 -12.70 4.72
CA LEU A 557 40.66 -12.83 3.74
C LEU A 557 39.61 -13.82 4.25
N LEU A 558 38.35 -13.42 4.26
CA LEU A 558 37.20 -14.30 4.52
C LEU A 558 36.39 -14.48 3.24
N VAL A 559 36.32 -15.72 2.75
CA VAL A 559 35.54 -16.09 1.57
C VAL A 559 34.15 -16.53 2.03
N PHE A 560 33.10 -15.90 1.48
CA PHE A 560 31.71 -16.21 1.78
C PHE A 560 31.02 -16.85 0.58
N LEU A 561 30.46 -18.05 0.78
CA LEU A 561 29.65 -18.76 -0.22
C LEU A 561 28.17 -18.65 0.15
N HIS A 562 27.36 -18.05 -0.74
CA HIS A 562 25.93 -17.85 -0.54
C HIS A 562 25.12 -19.16 -0.72
N GLY A 563 23.83 -19.12 -0.40
CA GLY A 563 22.89 -20.24 -0.48
C GLY A 563 22.38 -20.52 -1.89
N MET A 564 21.35 -21.36 -2.01
CA MET A 564 20.80 -21.72 -3.32
C MET A 564 20.04 -20.55 -3.98
N GLY A 565 19.47 -19.66 -3.17
CA GLY A 565 18.58 -18.58 -3.61
C GLY A 565 19.28 -17.44 -4.33
N GLU A 566 20.58 -17.24 -4.09
CA GLU A 566 21.33 -16.11 -4.63
C GLU A 566 22.23 -16.51 -5.82
N ARG A 567 22.03 -17.72 -6.38
CA ARG A 567 22.69 -18.13 -7.62
C ARG A 567 22.18 -17.28 -8.79
N GLY A 568 23.03 -17.06 -9.78
CA GLY A 568 22.64 -16.30 -10.95
C GLY A 568 23.77 -15.49 -11.55
N THR A 569 23.39 -14.36 -12.12
CA THR A 569 24.28 -13.37 -12.75
C THR A 569 24.09 -11.97 -12.15
N ASP A 570 23.24 -11.85 -11.13
CA ASP A 570 22.91 -10.60 -10.45
C ASP A 570 23.64 -10.52 -9.11
N LEU A 571 24.68 -9.69 -9.01
CA LEU A 571 25.44 -9.54 -7.77
C LEU A 571 24.64 -8.86 -6.65
N CYS A 572 23.52 -8.19 -6.95
CA CYS A 572 22.65 -7.62 -5.92
C CYS A 572 21.99 -8.72 -5.09
N SER A 573 21.66 -9.87 -5.69
CA SER A 573 21.06 -10.99 -4.96
C SER A 573 21.94 -11.53 -3.85
N ILE A 574 23.27 -11.43 -3.96
CA ILE A 574 24.18 -11.91 -2.90
C ILE A 574 24.36 -10.90 -1.75
N ARG A 575 23.82 -9.67 -1.87
CA ARG A 575 23.86 -8.62 -0.84
C ARG A 575 22.83 -8.83 0.28
N ILE A 576 21.84 -9.69 0.08
CA ILE A 576 20.65 -9.77 0.96
C ILE A 576 20.80 -10.78 2.12
N HIS A 577 21.80 -11.66 2.06
CA HIS A 577 22.09 -12.67 3.08
C HIS A 577 23.59 -12.72 3.43
N GLY A 578 23.91 -13.30 4.59
CA GLY A 578 25.28 -13.53 5.03
C GLY A 578 26.11 -12.27 5.27
N LEU A 579 27.42 -12.35 4.98
CA LEU A 579 28.36 -11.26 5.25
C LEU A 579 28.12 -10.00 4.40
N PRO A 580 27.82 -10.08 3.09
CA PRO A 580 27.45 -8.90 2.30
C PRO A 580 26.34 -8.08 2.98
N LYS A 581 25.26 -8.73 3.44
CA LYS A 581 24.17 -8.08 4.16
C LYS A 581 24.65 -7.34 5.42
N VAL A 582 25.56 -7.92 6.19
CA VAL A 582 26.09 -7.29 7.40
C VAL A 582 26.86 -6.02 7.04
N ILE A 583 27.63 -6.05 5.94
CA ILE A 583 28.44 -4.90 5.48
C ILE A 583 27.54 -3.79 4.94
N GLU A 584 26.56 -4.14 4.10
CA GLU A 584 25.60 -3.19 3.53
C GLU A 584 24.73 -2.52 4.62
N ASN A 585 24.56 -3.15 5.78
CA ASN A 585 23.91 -2.57 6.96
C ASN A 585 24.87 -1.79 7.88
N GLY A 586 26.04 -1.37 7.38
CA GLY A 586 27.02 -0.56 8.11
C GLY A 586 28.01 -1.35 8.98
N GLY A 587 28.03 -2.68 8.86
CA GLY A 587 29.05 -3.50 9.52
C GLY A 587 30.41 -3.35 8.84
N SER A 588 31.48 -3.27 9.64
CA SER A 588 32.84 -3.24 9.12
C SER A 588 33.70 -4.33 9.75
N PHE A 589 34.64 -4.86 8.96
CA PHE A 589 35.52 -5.95 9.37
C PHE A 589 36.99 -5.56 9.20
N PRO A 590 37.90 -6.04 10.06
CA PRO A 590 39.35 -5.79 9.93
C PRO A 590 40.04 -6.72 8.91
N PHE A 591 39.28 -7.26 7.94
CA PHE A 591 39.74 -8.21 6.93
C PHE A 591 38.94 -8.03 5.64
N PHE A 592 39.48 -8.54 4.53
CA PHE A 592 38.76 -8.56 3.26
C PHE A 592 37.63 -9.59 3.29
N VAL A 593 36.50 -9.27 2.66
CA VAL A 593 35.40 -10.21 2.45
C VAL A 593 35.17 -10.38 0.96
N ALA A 594 35.39 -11.60 0.46
CA ALA A 594 35.15 -11.96 -0.93
C ALA A 594 33.90 -12.84 -1.02
N SER A 595 32.91 -12.41 -1.79
CA SER A 595 31.63 -13.10 -1.95
C SER A 595 31.38 -13.37 -3.44
N PRO A 596 31.88 -14.49 -3.99
CA PRO A 596 31.53 -14.91 -5.34
C PRO A 596 30.05 -15.26 -5.45
N GLN A 597 29.51 -15.14 -6.65
CA GLN A 597 28.20 -15.66 -7.02
C GLN A 597 28.33 -16.95 -7.83
N CYS A 598 27.64 -17.99 -7.36
CA CYS A 598 27.55 -19.27 -8.05
C CYS A 598 26.57 -19.16 -9.23
N PRO A 599 26.94 -19.60 -10.45
CA PRO A 599 26.04 -19.57 -11.59
C PRO A 599 24.77 -20.41 -11.36
N GLN A 600 23.64 -19.96 -11.93
CA GLN A 600 22.34 -20.64 -11.78
C GLN A 600 22.36 -22.12 -12.16
N SER A 601 23.20 -22.51 -13.12
CA SER A 601 23.28 -23.85 -13.69
C SER A 601 24.13 -24.86 -12.90
N THR A 602 24.78 -24.44 -11.81
CA THR A 602 25.72 -25.28 -11.07
C THR A 602 25.58 -25.10 -9.55
N VAL A 603 26.41 -25.81 -8.80
CA VAL A 603 26.48 -25.74 -7.33
C VAL A 603 27.95 -25.57 -6.92
N TRP A 604 28.19 -25.03 -5.72
CA TRP A 604 29.54 -24.75 -5.24
C TRP A 604 30.49 -25.96 -5.30
N SER A 605 29.98 -27.17 -5.04
CA SER A 605 30.78 -28.39 -5.05
C SER A 605 31.29 -28.80 -6.44
N GLU A 606 30.73 -28.26 -7.52
CA GLU A 606 31.14 -28.55 -8.90
C GLU A 606 32.16 -27.54 -9.44
N ILE A 607 32.33 -26.39 -8.75
CA ILE A 607 33.15 -25.25 -9.20
C ILE A 607 34.23 -24.85 -8.19
N THR A 608 34.64 -25.76 -7.31
CA THR A 608 35.65 -25.48 -6.27
C THR A 608 36.98 -25.00 -6.86
N ALA A 609 37.36 -25.47 -8.06
CA ALA A 609 38.52 -24.98 -8.79
C ALA A 609 38.42 -23.50 -9.18
N SER A 610 37.25 -23.05 -9.63
CA SER A 610 37.02 -21.63 -9.98
C SER A 610 37.04 -20.74 -8.73
N VAL A 611 36.46 -21.21 -7.62
CA VAL A 611 36.51 -20.49 -6.33
C VAL A 611 37.95 -20.40 -5.83
N HIS A 612 38.75 -21.47 -5.93
CA HIS A 612 40.16 -21.44 -5.56
C HIS A 612 40.96 -20.46 -6.44
N ALA A 613 40.76 -20.48 -7.76
CA ALA A 613 41.41 -19.55 -8.67
C ALA A 613 41.07 -18.08 -8.36
N LEU A 614 39.84 -17.80 -7.95
CA LEU A 614 39.44 -16.47 -7.47
C LEU A 614 40.22 -16.07 -6.21
N ILE A 615 40.36 -16.97 -5.24
CA ILE A 615 41.14 -16.72 -4.01
C ILE A 615 42.60 -16.39 -4.36
N ASP A 616 43.22 -17.16 -5.24
CA ASP A 616 44.59 -16.93 -5.71
C ASP A 616 44.72 -15.56 -6.40
N GLY A 617 43.74 -15.20 -7.22
CA GLY A 617 43.65 -13.91 -7.89
C GLY A 617 43.55 -12.73 -6.92
N ILE A 618 42.71 -12.85 -5.88
CA ILE A 618 42.57 -11.84 -4.83
C ILE A 618 43.88 -11.71 -4.04
N CYS A 619 44.48 -12.84 -3.64
CA CYS A 619 45.74 -12.84 -2.90
C CYS A 619 46.91 -12.24 -3.70
N SER A 620 46.88 -12.34 -5.02
CA SER A 620 47.91 -11.79 -5.91
C SER A 620 47.72 -10.30 -6.21
N SER A 621 46.51 -9.77 -6.06
CA SER A 621 46.15 -8.39 -6.43
C SER A 621 45.91 -7.46 -5.23
N HIS A 622 45.70 -8.02 -4.04
CA HIS A 622 45.41 -7.30 -2.80
C HIS A 622 46.41 -7.70 -1.71
N PRO A 623 46.63 -6.86 -0.68
CA PRO A 623 47.58 -7.14 0.39
C PRO A 623 47.00 -8.18 1.38
N ILE A 624 46.89 -9.43 0.96
CA ILE A 624 46.35 -10.54 1.76
C ILE A 624 47.47 -11.31 2.46
N ASP A 625 47.25 -11.70 3.72
CA ASP A 625 48.10 -12.66 4.43
C ASP A 625 47.70 -14.09 4.03
N PRO A 626 48.56 -14.83 3.29
CA PRO A 626 48.22 -16.16 2.77
C PRO A 626 48.04 -17.22 3.86
N ASP A 627 48.47 -16.94 5.10
CA ASP A 627 48.26 -17.84 6.24
C ASP A 627 46.99 -17.49 7.03
N ARG A 628 46.23 -16.46 6.61
CA ARG A 628 44.97 -16.03 7.25
C ARG A 628 43.85 -15.94 6.22
N ILE A 629 43.68 -17.01 5.46
CA ILE A 629 42.54 -17.22 4.57
C ILE A 629 41.52 -18.10 5.29
N TRP A 630 40.27 -17.66 5.36
CA TRP A 630 39.17 -18.37 6.00
C TRP A 630 38.01 -18.53 5.03
N ILE A 631 37.14 -19.49 5.30
CA ILE A 631 35.95 -19.73 4.48
C ILE A 631 34.70 -19.97 5.33
N THR A 632 33.59 -19.43 4.87
CA THR A 632 32.28 -19.61 5.48
C THR A 632 31.21 -19.66 4.38
N GLY A 633 30.07 -20.24 4.70
CA GLY A 633 28.94 -20.25 3.79
C GLY A 633 27.71 -20.84 4.45
N LEU A 634 26.55 -20.49 3.88
CA LEU A 634 25.24 -20.88 4.39
C LEU A 634 24.51 -21.80 3.41
N SER A 635 23.74 -22.75 3.91
CA SER A 635 22.90 -23.65 3.08
C SER A 635 23.74 -24.32 1.97
N LEU A 636 23.42 -24.10 0.69
CA LEU A 636 24.25 -24.56 -0.45
C LEU A 636 25.73 -24.14 -0.32
N GLY A 637 26.00 -22.93 0.14
CA GLY A 637 27.35 -22.43 0.43
C GLY A 637 27.98 -23.08 1.66
N GLY A 638 27.18 -23.60 2.59
CA GLY A 638 27.63 -24.46 3.68
C GLY A 638 28.16 -25.80 3.15
N PHE A 639 27.46 -26.43 2.20
CA PHE A 639 27.97 -27.59 1.45
C PHE A 639 29.23 -27.24 0.64
N GLY A 640 29.24 -26.08 -0.02
CA GLY A 640 30.41 -25.57 -0.73
C GLY A 640 31.62 -25.38 0.18
N THR A 641 31.42 -24.85 1.39
CA THR A 641 32.47 -24.65 2.39
C THR A 641 33.09 -25.98 2.78
N TRP A 642 32.27 -27.00 3.07
CA TRP A 642 32.77 -28.34 3.35
C TRP A 642 33.52 -28.97 2.18
N GLN A 643 33.03 -28.79 0.94
CA GLN A 643 33.71 -29.30 -0.25
C GLN A 643 35.07 -28.62 -0.46
N MET A 644 35.14 -27.30 -0.31
CA MET A 644 36.39 -26.53 -0.42
C MET A 644 37.45 -27.00 0.58
N LEU A 645 37.05 -27.32 1.82
CA LEU A 645 37.97 -27.88 2.81
C LEU A 645 38.56 -29.22 2.37
N VAL A 646 37.76 -30.07 1.72
CA VAL A 646 38.18 -31.40 1.27
C VAL A 646 39.06 -31.33 0.04
N ASP A 647 38.71 -30.49 -0.93
CA ASP A 647 39.43 -30.35 -2.19
C ASP A 647 40.75 -29.58 -2.02
N TYR A 648 40.75 -28.57 -1.14
CA TYR A 648 41.86 -27.64 -0.90
C TYR A 648 42.18 -27.51 0.60
N PRO A 649 42.57 -28.61 1.28
CA PRO A 649 42.78 -28.62 2.74
C PRO A 649 43.92 -27.71 3.20
N ASP A 650 44.87 -27.41 2.30
CA ASP A 650 46.04 -26.59 2.62
C ASP A 650 45.76 -25.08 2.48
N THR A 651 44.61 -24.68 1.93
CA THR A 651 44.31 -23.26 1.63
C THR A 651 43.79 -22.50 2.85
N PHE A 652 43.04 -23.13 3.73
CA PHE A 652 42.27 -22.44 4.77
C PHE A 652 42.87 -22.56 6.17
N ALA A 653 43.05 -21.44 6.85
CA ALA A 653 43.44 -21.35 8.24
C ALA A 653 42.30 -21.67 9.22
N ALA A 654 41.05 -21.53 8.78
CA ALA A 654 39.85 -21.86 9.54
C ALA A 654 38.61 -21.89 8.64
N ALA A 655 37.55 -22.55 9.10
CA ALA A 655 36.25 -22.51 8.43
C ALA A 655 35.05 -22.44 9.39
N ALA A 656 33.99 -21.81 8.90
CA ALA A 656 32.72 -21.68 9.59
C ALA A 656 31.53 -22.05 8.67
N PRO A 657 31.29 -23.36 8.40
CA PRO A 657 30.14 -23.80 7.65
C PRO A 657 28.84 -23.67 8.46
N ILE A 658 27.76 -23.27 7.79
CA ILE A 658 26.43 -23.04 8.39
C ILE A 658 25.38 -23.81 7.60
N CYS A 659 24.55 -24.62 8.29
CA CYS A 659 23.46 -25.40 7.68
C CYS A 659 23.88 -26.18 6.40
N GLY A 660 24.96 -26.96 6.48
CA GLY A 660 25.50 -27.71 5.34
C GLY A 660 26.08 -29.07 5.71
N GLY A 661 26.61 -29.77 4.71
CA GLY A 661 27.26 -31.07 4.86
C GLY A 661 28.19 -31.43 3.70
N LEU A 662 28.50 -32.72 3.54
CA LEU A 662 29.25 -33.27 2.41
C LEU A 662 28.33 -34.20 1.61
N MET A 663 28.66 -34.43 0.34
CA MET A 663 28.02 -35.48 -0.44
C MET A 663 28.51 -36.87 0.02
N ASP A 664 27.65 -37.89 -0.08
CA ASP A 664 27.90 -39.26 0.41
C ASP A 664 29.28 -39.84 -0.01
N ALA A 665 29.73 -39.53 -1.23
CA ALA A 665 31.01 -39.98 -1.77
C ALA A 665 32.23 -39.49 -0.96
N HIS A 666 32.10 -38.42 -0.16
CA HIS A 666 33.18 -37.78 0.57
C HIS A 666 33.23 -38.14 2.07
N TYR A 667 32.32 -39.01 2.56
CA TYR A 667 32.37 -39.54 3.94
C TYR A 667 33.46 -40.61 4.16
N GLN A 668 34.41 -40.75 3.24
CA GLN A 668 35.49 -41.73 3.38
C GLN A 668 36.53 -41.26 4.42
N PRO A 669 37.00 -42.15 5.32
CA PRO A 669 37.97 -41.77 6.36
C PRO A 669 39.27 -41.16 5.82
N SER A 670 39.72 -41.58 4.62
CA SER A 670 40.91 -41.03 3.95
C SER A 670 40.75 -39.57 3.53
N ILE A 671 39.52 -39.13 3.29
CA ILE A 671 39.17 -37.77 2.87
C ILE A 671 39.02 -36.88 4.11
N LEU A 672 38.20 -37.31 5.08
CA LEU A 672 37.94 -36.54 6.31
C LEU A 672 39.20 -36.34 7.16
N LYS A 673 40.13 -37.30 7.15
CA LYS A 673 41.43 -37.16 7.84
C LYS A 673 42.33 -36.06 7.27
N LYS A 674 42.07 -35.54 6.06
CA LYS A 674 42.82 -34.40 5.50
C LYS A 674 42.50 -33.09 6.22
N ILE A 675 41.28 -32.97 6.77
CA ILE A 675 40.77 -31.69 7.31
C ILE A 675 40.72 -31.65 8.84
N ILE A 676 41.12 -32.71 9.56
CA ILE A 676 41.04 -32.78 11.03
C ILE A 676 41.88 -31.72 11.76
N ASN A 677 42.94 -31.22 11.10
CA ASN A 677 43.83 -30.21 11.65
C ASN A 677 43.34 -28.79 11.39
N ILE A 678 42.37 -28.60 10.49
CA ILE A 678 41.79 -27.30 10.19
C ILE A 678 40.84 -26.94 11.34
N PRO A 679 41.03 -25.78 12.00
CA PRO A 679 40.06 -25.29 12.99
C PRO A 679 38.71 -25.04 12.31
N ILE A 680 37.68 -25.78 12.72
CA ILE A 680 36.32 -25.64 12.17
C ILE A 680 35.35 -25.27 13.29
N TRP A 681 34.47 -24.31 13.02
CA TRP A 681 33.32 -24.01 13.86
C TRP A 681 32.03 -24.16 13.05
N ASN A 682 31.35 -25.28 13.22
CA ASN A 682 30.10 -25.58 12.53
C ASN A 682 28.90 -24.95 13.23
N PHE A 683 27.90 -24.51 12.48
CA PHE A 683 26.66 -23.91 12.99
C PHE A 683 25.44 -24.52 12.30
N HIS A 684 24.34 -24.73 13.05
CA HIS A 684 23.08 -25.24 12.51
C HIS A 684 21.89 -24.88 13.43
N GLY A 685 20.71 -24.62 12.86
CA GLY A 685 19.45 -24.61 13.61
C GLY A 685 18.99 -26.03 13.94
N ASP A 686 18.56 -26.32 15.17
CA ASP A 686 18.12 -27.67 15.52
C ASP A 686 16.70 -28.03 15.01
N ALA A 687 15.98 -27.03 14.51
CA ALA A 687 14.67 -27.15 13.89
C ALA A 687 14.70 -26.91 12.36
N ASP A 688 15.88 -26.92 11.73
CA ASP A 688 16.06 -26.68 10.29
C ASP A 688 15.21 -27.64 9.44
N SER A 689 14.22 -27.07 8.75
CA SER A 689 13.24 -27.78 7.92
C SER A 689 13.70 -28.01 6.48
N VAL A 690 14.80 -27.39 6.06
CA VAL A 690 15.30 -27.43 4.67
C VAL A 690 16.52 -28.34 4.56
N VAL A 691 17.52 -28.15 5.43
CA VAL A 691 18.71 -29.01 5.52
C VAL A 691 18.66 -29.68 6.87
N THR A 692 18.48 -31.00 6.91
CA THR A 692 18.40 -31.69 8.19
C THR A 692 19.71 -31.53 9.00
N VAL A 693 19.57 -31.18 10.27
CA VAL A 693 20.68 -31.08 11.25
C VAL A 693 21.52 -32.36 11.30
N ALA A 694 20.95 -33.51 10.91
CA ALA A 694 21.64 -34.79 10.82
C ALA A 694 22.90 -34.74 9.92
N TYR A 695 22.93 -33.90 8.88
CA TYR A 695 24.13 -33.74 8.03
C TYR A 695 25.31 -33.16 8.82
N SER A 696 25.06 -32.12 9.61
CA SER A 696 26.06 -31.50 10.47
C SER A 696 26.43 -32.40 11.65
N ASP A 697 25.45 -33.06 12.24
CA ASP A 697 25.68 -33.99 13.35
C ASP A 697 26.61 -35.12 12.95
N HIS A 698 26.31 -35.77 11.82
CA HIS A 698 27.10 -36.88 11.33
C HIS A 698 28.54 -36.47 11.02
N LEU A 699 28.76 -35.32 10.38
CA LEU A 699 30.11 -34.83 10.09
C LEU A 699 30.89 -34.46 11.33
N VAL A 700 30.26 -33.74 12.27
CA VAL A 700 30.91 -33.33 13.52
C VAL A 700 31.30 -34.55 14.34
N GLU A 701 30.44 -35.57 14.42
CA GLU A 701 30.73 -36.83 15.09
C GLU A 701 31.90 -37.56 14.43
N GLN A 702 31.88 -37.75 13.11
CA GLN A 702 32.95 -38.42 12.38
C GLN A 702 34.30 -37.70 12.51
N LEU A 703 34.32 -36.36 12.40
CA LEU A 703 35.55 -35.59 12.57
C LEU A 703 36.09 -35.70 14.01
N ARG A 704 35.22 -35.69 15.03
CA ARG A 704 35.63 -35.91 16.43
C ARG A 704 36.22 -37.30 16.63
N GLU A 705 35.63 -38.34 16.05
CA GLU A 705 36.16 -39.71 16.09
C GLU A 705 37.56 -39.80 15.47
N TYR A 706 37.84 -39.04 14.41
CA TYR A 706 39.16 -38.96 13.78
C TYR A 706 40.14 -37.99 14.45
N GLY A 707 39.78 -37.41 15.60
CA GLY A 707 40.64 -36.50 16.38
C GLY A 707 40.61 -35.04 15.90
N GLY A 708 39.61 -34.67 15.11
CA GLY A 708 39.44 -33.33 14.57
C GLY A 708 39.09 -32.27 15.61
N LYS A 709 39.66 -31.07 15.44
CA LYS A 709 39.44 -29.91 16.33
C LYS A 709 38.25 -29.09 15.86
N ILE A 710 37.03 -29.61 16.08
CA ILE A 710 35.77 -28.99 15.64
C ILE A 710 34.92 -28.45 16.80
N ARG A 711 34.53 -27.17 16.69
CA ARG A 711 33.46 -26.54 17.49
C ARG A 711 32.12 -26.72 16.77
N TYR A 712 31.05 -26.87 17.54
CA TYR A 712 29.71 -27.01 16.97
C TYR A 712 28.71 -26.27 17.85
N THR A 713 27.99 -25.31 17.25
CA THR A 713 26.87 -24.60 17.87
C THR A 713 25.57 -25.08 17.23
N ARG A 714 24.62 -25.49 18.05
CA ARG A 714 23.22 -25.68 17.64
C ARG A 714 22.36 -24.57 18.22
N TYR A 715 21.56 -23.95 17.38
CA TYR A 715 20.64 -22.89 17.79
C TYR A 715 19.26 -23.49 18.08
N PRO A 716 18.78 -23.45 19.35
CA PRO A 716 17.52 -24.09 19.72
C PRO A 716 16.29 -23.39 19.15
N GLY A 717 15.42 -24.14 18.49
CA GLY A 717 14.18 -23.65 17.89
C GLY A 717 14.37 -22.79 16.64
N VAL A 718 15.61 -22.65 16.15
CA VAL A 718 15.93 -21.92 14.93
C VAL A 718 15.77 -22.86 13.74
N ASP A 719 15.01 -22.40 12.75
CA ASP A 719 14.77 -23.10 11.49
C ASP A 719 15.98 -22.89 10.54
N HIS A 720 15.77 -22.84 9.23
CA HIS A 720 16.86 -22.80 8.25
C HIS A 720 17.81 -21.58 8.39
N ASP A 721 17.34 -20.44 8.88
CA ASP A 721 18.04 -19.15 8.85
C ASP A 721 19.08 -18.91 9.96
N SER A 722 19.71 -19.97 10.46
CA SER A 722 20.68 -19.89 11.56
C SER A 722 21.94 -19.06 11.27
N TRP A 723 22.17 -18.69 10.00
CA TRP A 723 23.22 -17.77 9.61
C TRP A 723 23.02 -16.36 10.17
N THR A 724 21.78 -15.93 10.45
CA THR A 724 21.52 -14.60 11.04
C THR A 724 22.18 -14.51 12.42
N GLU A 725 21.84 -15.43 13.33
CA GLU A 725 22.46 -15.49 14.65
C GLU A 725 23.97 -15.78 14.61
N THR A 726 24.43 -16.49 13.58
CA THR A 726 25.86 -16.82 13.43
C THR A 726 26.68 -15.60 13.04
N TYR A 727 26.22 -14.80 12.07
CA TYR A 727 26.95 -13.60 11.62
C TYR A 727 26.75 -12.40 12.55
N ASP A 728 25.68 -12.35 13.34
CA ASP A 728 25.53 -11.35 14.41
C ASP A 728 26.41 -11.66 15.64
N ASN A 729 27.06 -12.83 15.70
CA ASN A 729 27.86 -13.26 16.83
C ASN A 729 29.32 -12.74 16.75
N PRO A 730 29.72 -11.74 17.57
CA PRO A 730 31.08 -11.20 17.54
C PRO A 730 32.16 -12.24 17.91
N ALA A 731 31.80 -13.31 18.63
CA ALA A 731 32.73 -14.37 19.00
C ALA A 731 33.20 -15.19 17.78
N LEU A 732 32.42 -15.26 16.70
CA LEU A 732 32.85 -15.89 15.45
C LEU A 732 34.06 -15.15 14.87
N TYR A 733 33.95 -13.83 14.73
CA TYR A 733 35.02 -13.01 14.15
C TYR A 733 36.25 -12.95 15.05
N GLN A 734 36.08 -12.83 16.36
CA GLN A 734 37.19 -12.92 17.32
C GLN A 734 37.89 -14.29 17.23
N TRP A 735 37.12 -15.37 17.05
CA TRP A 735 37.69 -16.69 16.87
C TRP A 735 38.44 -16.83 15.56
N LEU A 736 37.88 -16.38 14.43
CA LEU A 736 38.55 -16.39 13.12
C LEU A 736 39.86 -15.60 13.18
N MET A 737 39.86 -14.39 13.74
CA MET A 737 41.05 -13.56 13.94
C MET A 737 42.14 -14.23 14.79
N SER A 738 41.79 -15.22 15.63
CA SER A 738 42.76 -16.01 16.39
C SER A 738 43.41 -17.14 15.59
N LYS A 739 42.99 -17.37 14.34
CA LYS A 739 43.45 -18.49 13.50
C LYS A 739 44.44 -18.02 12.46
N LYS A 740 45.54 -18.76 12.41
CA LYS A 740 46.58 -18.66 11.39
C LYS A 740 46.96 -20.10 11.01
N ARG A 741 47.17 -20.36 9.72
CA ARG A 741 47.71 -21.62 9.25
C ARG A 741 49.11 -21.79 9.86
N THR A 742 49.37 -22.93 10.49
CA THR A 742 50.69 -23.29 11.03
C THR A 742 51.26 -24.41 10.19
N ASP A 743 52.54 -24.33 9.84
CA ASP A 743 53.28 -25.32 9.03
C ASP A 743 53.10 -26.78 9.49
#